data_AF-A0A2E3UTE3-F1
#
_entry.id   AF-A0A2E3UTE3-F1
#
_cell.length_a   1.000
_cell.length_b   1.000
_cell.length_c   1.000
_cell.angle_alpha   90.00
_cell.angle_beta   90.00
_cell.angle_gamma   90.00
#
_symmetry.space_group_name_H-M   'P 1'
#
loop_
_entity.id
_entity.type
_entity.pdbx_description
1 polymer ?
#
loop_
_entity_poly.entity_id
_entity_poly.type
_entity_poly.pdbx_seq_one_letter_code
_entity_poly.pdbx_strand_id
1 'polypeptide(L)'
;MGTQNFTSFYNSSNILMCPPTYFQPINSHPKYGFPNEMSEKGYEIYKGNPKAFKKKSFEQWKKLYELLQKLFLNVELLDPVNDSSDQVFTADASLTLCNQGKDVTVISKFTHWGRSQETVSHKKKIANIYPQRSIHFMSEALEGAGDNLYDYYRDCFWSGYSSKLSLESPSGGRSSLSAHKILEEYTGVSIKSLEVIKPFFHLDTAFSPLTRGHILYYPKGLSETAQSFIKSEAIENFDLNASQYLIPVSEEEALCFACNVINIGNIVIMNDCGKRLPKKLREYGYDVYVLDLSCFIKAGGGPHCLINNINQTRVVGGLSQQINFQGSLSSEPKKLKKIEKLQSTSSLFMIEPVNFYPNPETIKTNSYQINISKSLYSQVQKSAQIEHKNLRRLLRSNDVNITTIKGRQDTPDDLFCNNWISTHTNKSYNLYPMLALNRRKERNSELINFFDKHYKLYLDFTYGEKENKFLESTGSLVLDRVNSRAYAVKSPRTNEELILKWCQRMFYTPIIFNCLEPTGLSIYHTNVMMFIGTKIAAVYLAGIPKNERKEVQKKLEETHQLIELNYEQIKNFSGNALEVQSKHGRVFLVMSQSGYKALNKYQRSTLEGFYDKILYTDLKTIEAYGGGSARCLLLELF
;
A
#
# COMPACT_ATOMS: atom_id res chain seq x y z
N MET A 1 30.89 7.81 2.75
CA MET A 1 30.12 7.13 3.81
C MET A 1 28.76 6.79 3.22
N GLY A 2 28.47 5.50 3.12
CA GLY A 2 27.59 4.92 2.10
C GLY A 2 26.11 5.23 2.28
N THR A 3 25.53 5.82 1.25
CA THR A 3 24.09 5.89 0.99
C THR A 3 23.58 4.50 0.62
N GLN A 4 23.16 3.70 1.61
CA GLN A 4 22.40 2.49 1.33
C GLN A 4 20.97 2.86 0.92
N ASN A 5 20.63 2.44 -0.29
CA ASN A 5 19.38 2.65 -1.00
C ASN A 5 18.15 2.21 -0.20
N PHE A 6 17.26 3.16 0.10
CA PHE A 6 15.95 2.92 0.71
C PHE A 6 14.98 2.13 -0.19
N THR A 7 15.35 1.77 -1.42
CA THR A 7 14.50 1.17 -2.47
C THR A 7 14.19 -0.33 -2.30
N SER A 8 14.74 -1.03 -1.31
CA SER A 8 14.51 -2.48 -1.06
C SER A 8 13.29 -2.84 -0.17
N PHE A 9 12.77 -1.87 0.57
CA PHE A 9 11.88 -2.00 1.75
C PHE A 9 10.47 -2.62 1.54
N TYR A 10 10.07 -2.98 0.32
CA TYR A 10 8.67 -3.37 0.04
C TYR A 10 8.57 -4.55 -0.95
N ASN A 11 9.47 -4.69 -1.93
CA ASN A 11 9.59 -5.90 -2.77
C ASN A 11 10.04 -7.20 -2.04
N SER A 12 9.89 -7.26 -0.71
CA SER A 12 10.63 -8.16 0.15
C SER A 12 9.87 -8.41 1.46
N SER A 13 8.59 -8.80 1.44
CA SER A 13 8.07 -9.62 2.56
C SER A 13 8.23 -11.09 2.16
N ASN A 14 9.12 -11.77 2.86
CA ASN A 14 9.45 -13.16 2.68
C ASN A 14 8.70 -13.91 3.77
N ILE A 15 7.67 -14.63 3.34
CA ILE A 15 6.73 -15.33 4.21
C ILE A 15 7.12 -16.79 4.24
N LEU A 16 7.39 -17.31 5.42
CA LEU A 16 7.58 -18.73 5.64
C LEU A 16 6.25 -19.39 5.96
N MET A 17 5.94 -20.50 5.30
CA MET A 17 4.79 -21.37 5.59
C MET A 17 5.22 -22.84 5.66
N CYS A 18 4.41 -23.69 6.28
CA CYS A 18 4.60 -25.15 6.23
C CYS A 18 3.34 -25.82 5.67
N PRO A 19 3.46 -26.69 4.63
CA PRO A 19 2.33 -27.44 4.11
C PRO A 19 1.72 -28.38 5.17
N PRO A 20 0.38 -28.58 5.19
CA PRO A 20 -0.30 -29.37 6.20
C PRO A 20 -0.21 -30.89 5.97
N THR A 21 0.95 -31.38 5.55
CA THR A 21 1.19 -32.80 5.17
C THR A 21 0.91 -33.76 6.33
N TYR A 22 1.37 -33.42 7.53
CA TYR A 22 1.18 -34.22 8.75
C TYR A 22 0.19 -33.59 9.73
N PHE A 23 -0.54 -32.55 9.29
CA PHE A 23 -1.45 -31.80 10.14
C PHE A 23 -2.66 -32.63 10.59
N GLN A 24 -2.93 -32.56 11.87
CA GLN A 24 -4.14 -33.01 12.55
C GLN A 24 -4.34 -32.17 13.82
N PRO A 25 -5.58 -31.80 14.20
CA PRO A 25 -5.81 -31.27 15.53
C PRO A 25 -5.27 -32.25 16.58
N ILE A 26 -4.67 -31.75 17.65
CA ILE A 26 -4.12 -32.58 18.72
C ILE A 26 -5.18 -32.80 19.81
N ASN A 27 -5.23 -34.02 20.35
CA ASN A 27 -5.90 -34.31 21.62
C ASN A 27 -4.87 -34.23 22.75
N SER A 28 -5.32 -34.01 23.99
CA SER A 28 -4.51 -34.03 25.20
C SER A 28 -3.60 -35.27 25.22
N HIS A 29 -2.30 -35.07 25.02
CA HIS A 29 -1.34 -36.16 24.92
C HIS A 29 0.05 -35.73 25.41
N PRO A 30 0.74 -36.52 26.26
CA PRO A 30 2.06 -36.14 26.82
C PRO A 30 3.14 -35.81 25.78
N LYS A 31 3.04 -36.39 24.58
CA LYS A 31 3.94 -36.13 23.44
C LYS A 31 3.59 -34.85 22.65
N TYR A 32 2.32 -34.49 22.57
CA TYR A 32 1.82 -33.45 21.65
C TYR A 32 1.34 -32.18 22.38
N GLY A 33 1.20 -32.22 23.70
CA GLY A 33 0.76 -31.12 24.54
C GLY A 33 -0.73 -31.18 24.87
N PHE A 34 -1.16 -30.18 25.63
CA PHE A 34 -2.56 -30.02 26.03
C PHE A 34 -3.24 -29.00 25.10
N PRO A 35 -4.24 -29.41 24.29
CA PRO A 35 -5.04 -28.54 23.45
C PRO A 35 -5.87 -27.56 24.29
N ASN A 36 -6.31 -26.47 23.65
CA ASN A 36 -7.41 -25.66 24.19
C ASN A 36 -8.76 -26.32 23.86
N GLU A 37 -9.84 -25.82 24.48
CA GLU A 37 -11.20 -26.35 24.30
C GLU A 37 -11.70 -26.32 22.84
N MET A 38 -11.17 -25.42 22.00
CA MET A 38 -11.50 -25.40 20.56
C MET A 38 -10.80 -26.53 19.82
N SER A 39 -9.51 -26.74 20.10
CA SER A 39 -8.71 -27.83 19.52
C SER A 39 -9.25 -29.21 19.88
N GLU A 40 -9.76 -29.39 21.11
CA GLU A 40 -10.45 -30.63 21.52
C GLU A 40 -11.70 -30.89 20.68
N LYS A 41 -12.55 -29.87 20.47
CA LYS A 41 -13.72 -29.98 19.57
C LYS A 41 -13.30 -30.26 18.12
N GLY A 42 -12.20 -29.65 17.67
CA GLY A 42 -11.64 -29.92 16.34
C GLY A 42 -11.15 -31.34 16.17
N TYR A 43 -10.57 -31.93 17.22
CA TYR A 43 -10.12 -33.32 17.22
C TYR A 43 -11.29 -34.30 17.03
N GLU A 44 -12.42 -34.08 17.68
CA GLU A 44 -13.61 -34.93 17.49
C GLU A 44 -14.13 -34.87 16.05
N ILE A 45 -14.12 -33.69 15.42
CA ILE A 45 -14.48 -33.53 14.00
C ILE A 45 -13.48 -34.27 13.11
N TYR A 46 -12.18 -34.13 13.38
CA TYR A 46 -11.12 -34.84 12.66
C TYR A 46 -11.31 -36.36 12.76
N LYS A 47 -11.55 -36.89 13.97
CA LYS A 47 -11.74 -38.31 14.24
C LYS A 47 -12.94 -38.90 13.50
N GLY A 48 -14.01 -38.12 13.33
CA GLY A 48 -15.18 -38.53 12.56
C GLY A 48 -14.90 -38.80 11.08
N ASN A 49 -14.00 -38.04 10.44
CA ASN A 49 -13.58 -38.28 9.07
C ASN A 49 -12.17 -37.71 8.76
N PRO A 50 -11.08 -38.41 9.14
CA PRO A 50 -9.72 -37.88 9.01
C PRO A 50 -9.33 -37.55 7.55
N LYS A 51 -9.78 -38.39 6.61
CA LYS A 51 -9.46 -38.23 5.18
C LYS A 51 -10.09 -36.96 4.62
N ALA A 52 -11.37 -36.70 4.92
CA ALA A 52 -12.04 -35.49 4.48
C ALA A 52 -11.45 -34.24 5.14
N PHE A 53 -11.12 -34.31 6.42
CA PHE A 53 -10.50 -33.19 7.15
C PHE A 53 -9.15 -32.81 6.54
N LYS A 54 -8.24 -33.79 6.31
CA LYS A 54 -6.92 -33.56 5.70
C LYS A 54 -7.02 -32.99 4.28
N LYS A 55 -7.97 -33.48 3.47
CA LYS A 55 -8.23 -32.92 2.15
C LYS A 55 -8.67 -31.45 2.25
N LYS A 56 -9.62 -31.16 3.15
CA LYS A 56 -10.12 -29.79 3.35
C LYS A 56 -9.03 -28.85 3.88
N SER A 57 -8.23 -29.25 4.87
CA SER A 57 -7.15 -28.42 5.40
C SER A 57 -6.10 -28.11 4.34
N PHE A 58 -5.75 -29.07 3.47
CA PHE A 58 -4.86 -28.82 2.33
C PHE A 58 -5.46 -27.82 1.35
N GLU A 59 -6.73 -27.96 0.97
CA GLU A 59 -7.41 -27.01 0.07
C GLU A 59 -7.48 -25.59 0.66
N GLN A 60 -7.78 -25.47 1.95
CA GLN A 60 -7.82 -24.19 2.67
C GLN A 60 -6.44 -23.53 2.73
N TRP A 61 -5.40 -24.29 3.11
CA TRP A 61 -4.02 -23.82 3.12
C TRP A 61 -3.55 -23.40 1.73
N LYS A 62 -3.86 -24.19 0.70
CA LYS A 62 -3.49 -23.90 -0.68
C LYS A 62 -4.10 -22.58 -1.16
N LYS A 63 -5.36 -22.30 -0.80
CA LYS A 63 -6.00 -21.01 -1.11
C LYS A 63 -5.27 -19.83 -0.47
N LEU A 64 -4.83 -19.96 0.79
CA LEU A 64 -4.02 -18.94 1.44
C LEU A 64 -2.67 -18.78 0.72
N TYR A 65 -1.97 -19.87 0.45
CA TYR A 65 -0.70 -19.88 -0.27
C TYR A 65 -0.80 -19.20 -1.65
N GLU A 66 -1.79 -19.59 -2.47
CA GLU A 66 -2.02 -19.00 -3.79
C GLU A 66 -2.42 -17.52 -3.70
N LEU A 67 -3.15 -17.12 -2.66
CA LEU A 67 -3.49 -15.71 -2.42
C LEU A 67 -2.23 -14.91 -2.09
N LEU A 68 -1.39 -15.39 -1.17
CA LEU A 68 -0.14 -14.71 -0.79
C LEU A 68 0.78 -14.53 -1.99
N GLN A 69 0.90 -15.55 -2.85
CA GLN A 69 1.66 -15.45 -4.11
C GLN A 69 1.07 -14.40 -5.07
N LYS A 70 -0.26 -14.37 -5.23
CA LYS A 70 -0.95 -13.37 -6.08
C LYS A 70 -0.78 -11.94 -5.58
N LEU A 71 -0.58 -11.78 -4.27
CA LEU A 71 -0.30 -10.49 -3.63
C LEU A 71 1.20 -10.12 -3.67
N PHE A 72 1.98 -10.81 -4.51
CA PHE A 72 3.41 -10.58 -4.76
C PHE A 72 4.30 -10.75 -3.52
N LEU A 73 3.88 -11.58 -2.55
CA LEU A 73 4.72 -11.97 -1.43
C LEU A 73 5.60 -13.15 -1.86
N ASN A 74 6.88 -13.13 -1.47
CA ASN A 74 7.73 -14.30 -1.64
C ASN A 74 7.32 -15.33 -0.59
N VAL A 75 6.92 -16.54 -0.99
CA VAL A 75 6.50 -17.58 -0.04
C VAL A 75 7.51 -18.71 -0.05
N GLU A 76 8.23 -18.84 1.05
CA GLU A 76 9.15 -19.93 1.34
C GLU A 76 8.41 -21.05 2.07
N LEU A 77 8.73 -22.29 1.72
CA LEU A 77 8.15 -23.47 2.37
C LEU A 77 9.17 -24.17 3.25
N LEU A 78 8.72 -24.59 4.44
CA LEU A 78 9.39 -25.59 5.26
C LEU A 78 9.12 -26.98 4.71
N ASP A 79 10.11 -27.86 4.88
CA ASP A 79 9.90 -29.29 4.75
C ASP A 79 9.10 -29.78 5.98
N PRO A 80 7.90 -30.35 5.78
CA PRO A 80 7.09 -30.82 6.89
C PRO A 80 7.77 -32.03 7.55
N VAL A 81 7.78 -32.05 8.89
CA VAL A 81 8.42 -33.07 9.71
C VAL A 81 7.36 -34.01 10.27
N ASN A 82 7.60 -35.32 10.15
CA ASN A 82 6.70 -36.32 10.73
C ASN A 82 6.57 -36.10 12.25
N ASP A 83 5.39 -36.37 12.80
CA ASP A 83 5.03 -36.11 14.21
C ASP A 83 5.01 -34.62 14.66
N SER A 84 5.28 -33.65 13.78
CA SER A 84 5.19 -32.21 14.10
C SER A 84 3.92 -31.61 13.49
N SER A 85 2.77 -31.94 14.11
CA SER A 85 1.46 -31.53 13.59
C SER A 85 1.29 -30.01 13.51
N ASP A 86 1.73 -29.30 14.55
CA ASP A 86 1.60 -27.85 14.68
C ASP A 86 2.66 -27.06 13.91
N GLN A 87 3.55 -27.72 13.16
CA GLN A 87 4.55 -27.04 12.32
C GLN A 87 3.91 -26.14 11.24
N VAL A 88 2.63 -26.36 10.92
CA VAL A 88 1.83 -25.46 10.07
C VAL A 88 1.69 -24.06 10.65
N PHE A 89 1.75 -23.93 11.98
CA PHE A 89 1.65 -22.67 12.71
C PHE A 89 3.03 -22.02 12.84
N THR A 90 3.58 -21.61 11.69
CA THR A 90 4.92 -21.06 11.60
C THR A 90 5.14 -19.77 12.39
N ALA A 91 4.08 -19.06 12.79
CA ALA A 91 4.21 -17.83 13.59
C ALA A 91 4.97 -18.07 14.91
N ASP A 92 4.82 -19.25 15.52
CA ASP A 92 5.21 -19.45 16.92
C ASP A 92 6.69 -19.79 17.11
N ALA A 93 7.35 -20.33 16.09
CA ALA A 93 8.70 -20.90 16.22
C ALA A 93 9.83 -19.85 16.21
N SER A 94 9.56 -18.66 15.69
CA SER A 94 10.53 -17.56 15.68
C SER A 94 9.87 -16.21 15.45
N LEU A 95 10.60 -15.14 15.75
CA LEU A 95 10.29 -13.78 15.32
C LEU A 95 11.51 -13.18 14.64
N THR A 96 11.31 -12.48 13.53
CA THR A 96 12.38 -11.78 12.80
C THR A 96 12.12 -10.29 12.81
N LEU A 97 13.19 -9.49 12.92
CA LEU A 97 13.12 -8.06 12.67
C LEU A 97 14.39 -7.60 11.92
N CYS A 98 14.19 -6.99 10.77
CA CYS A 98 15.24 -6.33 10.00
C CYS A 98 15.34 -4.86 10.43
N ASN A 99 16.47 -4.50 11.06
CA ASN A 99 16.74 -3.16 11.59
C ASN A 99 17.95 -2.54 10.85
N GLN A 100 18.02 -1.21 10.77
CA GLN A 100 19.14 -0.51 10.12
C GLN A 100 20.47 -0.88 10.81
N GLY A 101 21.24 -1.78 10.19
CA GLY A 101 22.55 -2.24 10.66
C GLY A 101 22.59 -3.56 11.43
N LYS A 102 21.45 -4.16 11.80
CA LYS A 102 21.42 -5.49 12.47
C LYS A 102 20.10 -6.23 12.24
N ASP A 103 20.09 -7.17 11.31
CA ASP A 103 18.99 -8.11 11.14
C ASP A 103 19.04 -9.19 12.21
N VAL A 104 17.92 -9.38 12.92
CA VAL A 104 17.82 -10.34 14.01
C VAL A 104 16.71 -11.36 13.78
N THR A 105 16.93 -12.58 14.23
CA THR A 105 15.89 -13.59 14.42
C THR A 105 16.00 -14.11 15.83
N VAL A 106 14.89 -14.08 16.55
CA VAL A 106 14.76 -14.62 17.89
C VAL A 106 14.00 -15.94 17.78
N ILE A 107 14.68 -17.03 18.09
CA ILE A 107 14.13 -18.38 18.11
C ILE A 107 13.39 -18.59 19.43
N SER A 108 12.15 -19.03 19.32
CA SER A 108 11.24 -19.23 20.45
C SER A 108 11.72 -20.31 21.42
N LYS A 109 11.26 -20.22 22.66
CA LYS A 109 11.34 -21.30 23.64
C LYS A 109 9.91 -21.70 23.98
N PHE A 110 9.46 -22.79 23.37
CA PHE A 110 8.13 -23.34 23.61
C PHE A 110 7.99 -23.81 25.06
N THR A 111 6.80 -23.57 25.64
CA THR A 111 6.46 -24.10 26.97
C THR A 111 6.35 -25.64 26.92
N HIS A 112 5.90 -26.20 25.78
CA HIS A 112 5.80 -27.64 25.58
C HIS A 112 6.96 -28.19 24.72
N TRP A 113 7.71 -29.15 25.26
CA TRP A 113 8.90 -29.72 24.61
C TRP A 113 8.63 -30.40 23.26
N GLY A 114 7.42 -30.92 23.05
CA GLY A 114 7.00 -31.58 21.80
C GLY A 114 7.02 -30.69 20.55
N ARG A 115 7.04 -29.36 20.71
CA ARG A 115 7.13 -28.38 19.61
C ARG A 115 8.56 -27.95 19.27
N SER A 116 9.56 -28.45 20.00
CA SER A 116 10.97 -28.05 19.83
C SER A 116 11.53 -28.33 18.42
N GLN A 117 11.01 -29.33 17.71
CA GLN A 117 11.45 -29.63 16.33
C GLN A 117 11.09 -28.51 15.34
N GLU A 118 10.08 -27.70 15.64
CA GLU A 118 9.64 -26.58 14.82
C GLU A 118 10.71 -25.47 14.81
N THR A 119 11.32 -25.18 15.97
CA THR A 119 12.37 -24.15 16.08
C THR A 119 13.66 -24.56 15.36
N VAL A 120 13.99 -25.86 15.36
CA VAL A 120 15.12 -26.42 14.60
C VAL A 120 14.91 -26.20 13.10
N SER A 121 13.70 -26.47 12.62
CA SER A 121 13.34 -26.30 11.20
C SER A 121 13.40 -24.83 10.77
N HIS A 122 12.87 -23.92 11.59
CA HIS A 122 12.94 -22.47 11.38
C HIS A 122 14.38 -21.97 11.33
N LYS A 123 15.20 -22.31 12.33
CA LYS A 123 16.62 -21.94 12.38
C LYS A 123 17.34 -22.36 11.10
N LYS A 124 17.18 -23.62 10.69
CA LYS A 124 17.84 -24.17 9.49
C LYS A 124 17.42 -23.41 8.23
N LYS A 125 16.13 -23.17 8.05
CA LYS A 125 15.60 -22.47 6.87
C LYS A 125 16.05 -21.01 6.83
N ILE A 126 15.96 -20.29 7.96
CA ILE A 126 16.37 -18.89 8.06
C ILE A 126 17.89 -18.74 7.83
N ALA A 127 18.71 -19.61 8.42
CA ALA A 127 20.16 -19.58 8.21
C ALA A 127 20.56 -19.86 6.75
N ASN A 128 19.80 -20.68 6.03
CA ASN A 128 20.03 -20.93 4.62
C ASN A 128 19.68 -19.71 3.74
N ILE A 129 18.53 -19.06 4.01
CA ILE A 129 18.10 -17.89 3.24
C ILE A 129 18.93 -16.64 3.60
N TYR A 130 19.26 -16.47 4.88
CA TYR A 130 19.95 -15.30 5.43
C TYR A 130 21.19 -15.71 6.25
N PRO A 131 22.29 -16.13 5.60
CA PRO A 131 23.48 -16.65 6.30
C PRO A 131 24.16 -15.67 7.26
N GLN A 132 23.99 -14.36 7.02
CA GLN A 132 24.62 -13.30 7.82
C GLN A 132 23.72 -12.80 8.96
N ARG A 133 22.52 -13.37 9.14
CA ARG A 133 21.57 -12.91 10.13
C ARG A 133 21.99 -13.30 11.54
N SER A 134 21.84 -12.38 12.49
CA SER A 134 22.03 -12.69 13.91
C SER A 134 20.87 -13.53 14.42
N ILE A 135 21.15 -14.76 14.85
CA ILE A 135 20.15 -15.67 15.42
C ILE A 135 20.35 -15.77 16.93
N HIS A 136 19.35 -15.38 17.69
CA HIS A 136 19.29 -15.44 19.15
C HIS A 136 18.29 -16.51 19.60
N PHE A 137 18.46 -17.06 20.79
CA PHE A 137 17.57 -18.06 21.37
C PHE A 137 17.01 -17.54 22.68
N MET A 138 15.71 -17.69 22.89
CA MET A 138 15.08 -17.32 24.14
C MET A 138 15.51 -18.26 25.27
N SER A 139 15.91 -17.68 26.41
CA SER A 139 16.15 -18.43 27.64
C SER A 139 14.87 -18.65 28.46
N GLU A 140 13.82 -17.90 28.17
CA GLU A 140 12.51 -17.92 28.84
C GLU A 140 11.37 -18.21 27.87
N ALA A 141 10.23 -18.70 28.39
CA ALA A 141 9.09 -19.12 27.58
C ALA A 141 8.55 -17.94 26.75
N LEU A 142 8.63 -18.05 25.43
CA LEU A 142 8.15 -17.05 24.48
C LEU A 142 7.86 -17.73 23.14
N GLU A 143 6.64 -17.58 22.64
CA GLU A 143 6.17 -18.25 21.41
C GLU A 143 6.02 -17.26 20.23
N GLY A 144 7.16 -16.78 19.75
CA GLY A 144 7.33 -16.19 18.42
C GLY A 144 6.41 -15.01 18.10
N ALA A 145 6.08 -14.85 16.82
CA ALA A 145 5.22 -13.79 16.32
C ALA A 145 3.75 -13.96 16.75
N GLY A 146 3.31 -15.16 17.12
CA GLY A 146 1.95 -15.40 17.62
C GLY A 146 1.64 -14.62 18.91
N ASP A 147 2.64 -14.52 19.80
CA ASP A 147 2.54 -13.69 21.02
C ASP A 147 3.13 -12.29 20.87
N ASN A 148 3.90 -12.00 19.83
CA ASN A 148 4.67 -10.76 19.71
C ASN A 148 4.40 -10.07 18.38
N LEU A 149 3.47 -9.13 18.40
CA LEU A 149 2.93 -8.46 17.22
C LEU A 149 3.60 -7.10 17.02
N TYR A 150 4.35 -6.95 15.94
CA TYR A 150 4.97 -5.67 15.59
C TYR A 150 3.93 -4.66 15.11
N ASP A 151 3.87 -3.51 15.78
CA ASP A 151 3.04 -2.38 15.40
C ASP A 151 3.83 -1.43 14.49
N TYR A 152 3.64 -1.58 13.19
CA TYR A 152 4.24 -0.70 12.20
C TYR A 152 3.90 0.78 12.43
N TYR A 153 2.71 1.09 12.96
CA TYR A 153 2.26 2.46 13.16
C TYR A 153 3.01 3.13 14.31
N ARG A 154 3.34 2.38 15.35
CA ARG A 154 3.88 2.88 16.62
C ARG A 154 5.35 2.54 16.88
N ASP A 155 5.95 1.66 16.07
CA ASP A 155 7.31 1.11 16.28
C ASP A 155 7.50 0.49 17.67
N CYS A 156 6.57 -0.39 18.03
CA CYS A 156 6.65 -1.21 19.24
C CYS A 156 6.20 -2.64 18.93
N PHE A 157 6.51 -3.57 19.81
CA PHE A 157 5.80 -4.85 19.86
C PHE A 157 4.71 -4.79 20.91
N TRP A 158 3.54 -5.32 20.57
CA TRP A 158 2.56 -5.76 21.57
C TRP A 158 2.83 -7.22 21.87
N SER A 159 3.08 -7.55 23.14
CA SER A 159 3.52 -8.88 23.55
C SER A 159 2.59 -9.48 24.60
N GLY A 160 2.05 -10.66 24.31
CA GLY A 160 1.15 -11.42 25.17
C GLY A 160 1.88 -12.13 26.30
N TYR A 161 1.32 -12.14 27.51
CA TYR A 161 1.79 -13.00 28.59
C TYR A 161 0.61 -13.50 29.44
N SER A 162 0.90 -14.45 30.34
CA SER A 162 -0.04 -14.88 31.37
C SER A 162 0.59 -14.94 32.75
N SER A 163 -0.15 -14.43 33.75
CA SER A 163 0.20 -14.54 35.18
C SER A 163 0.04 -15.96 35.74
N LYS A 164 -0.65 -16.85 35.01
CA LYS A 164 -0.96 -18.23 35.43
C LYS A 164 -0.33 -19.27 34.51
N LEU A 165 0.86 -18.97 33.97
CA LEU A 165 1.58 -19.89 33.09
C LEU A 165 1.78 -21.25 33.79
N SER A 166 1.20 -22.30 33.21
CA SER A 166 1.29 -23.67 33.74
C SER A 166 1.63 -24.64 32.62
N LEU A 167 2.59 -25.53 32.88
CA LEU A 167 2.93 -26.64 31.99
C LEU A 167 1.75 -27.62 31.81
N GLU A 168 0.86 -27.69 32.80
CA GLU A 168 -0.31 -28.57 32.82
C GLU A 168 -1.56 -27.88 32.24
N SER A 169 -1.55 -26.55 32.07
CA SER A 169 -2.63 -25.80 31.41
C SER A 169 -2.10 -24.70 30.49
N PRO A 170 -1.56 -25.07 29.31
CA PRO A 170 -1.11 -24.12 28.29
C PRO A 170 -2.24 -23.26 27.71
N SER A 171 -3.50 -23.61 28.00
CA SER A 171 -4.68 -22.80 27.69
C SER A 171 -4.76 -21.50 28.50
N GLY A 172 -3.97 -21.37 29.57
CA GLY A 172 -3.85 -20.17 30.37
C GLY A 172 -2.91 -19.11 29.80
N GLY A 173 -2.12 -19.43 28.75
CA GLY A 173 -1.11 -18.56 28.13
C GLY A 173 0.18 -19.31 27.80
N ARG A 174 1.01 -18.74 26.92
CA ARG A 174 2.18 -19.43 26.35
C ARG A 174 3.53 -18.75 26.55
N SER A 175 3.53 -17.45 26.89
CA SER A 175 4.73 -16.64 27.09
C SER A 175 4.81 -16.06 28.51
N SER A 176 6.03 -15.91 29.04
CA SER A 176 6.30 -15.30 30.35
C SER A 176 6.56 -13.80 30.24
N LEU A 177 6.11 -13.02 31.22
CA LEU A 177 6.36 -11.56 31.25
C LEU A 177 7.86 -11.22 31.27
N SER A 178 8.66 -12.03 31.96
CA SER A 178 10.13 -11.88 32.03
C SER A 178 10.83 -12.05 30.68
N ALA A 179 10.25 -12.83 29.76
CA ALA A 179 10.80 -12.99 28.41
C ALA A 179 10.76 -11.69 27.58
N HIS A 180 9.84 -10.77 27.88
CA HIS A 180 9.67 -9.53 27.12
C HIS A 180 10.90 -8.62 27.20
N LYS A 181 11.57 -8.58 28.36
CA LYS A 181 12.81 -7.80 28.51
C LYS A 181 13.93 -8.33 27.62
N ILE A 182 14.04 -9.66 27.51
CA ILE A 182 15.03 -10.32 26.65
C ILE A 182 14.72 -10.04 25.17
N LEU A 183 13.45 -10.05 24.80
CA LEU A 183 13.02 -9.70 23.44
C LEU A 183 13.36 -8.24 23.11
N GLU A 184 13.13 -7.32 24.04
CA GLU A 184 13.51 -5.90 23.91
C GLU A 184 15.02 -5.75 23.68
N GLU A 185 15.85 -6.44 24.47
CA GLU A 185 17.32 -6.42 24.34
C GLU A 185 17.80 -6.96 22.98
N TYR A 186 17.19 -8.03 22.47
CA TYR A 186 17.58 -8.61 21.18
C TYR A 186 17.12 -7.79 19.98
N THR A 187 15.93 -7.17 20.05
CA THR A 187 15.34 -6.44 18.93
C THR A 187 15.65 -4.94 18.94
N GLY A 188 15.93 -4.37 20.12
CA GLY A 188 16.06 -2.93 20.33
C GLY A 188 14.75 -2.17 20.10
N VAL A 189 13.60 -2.84 20.22
CA VAL A 189 12.25 -2.28 20.02
C VAL A 189 11.48 -2.35 21.33
N SER A 190 10.75 -1.28 21.65
CA SER A 190 9.95 -1.21 22.88
C SER A 190 8.87 -2.28 22.90
N ILE A 191 8.70 -2.94 24.05
CA ILE A 191 7.69 -3.98 24.25
C ILE A 191 6.53 -3.46 25.12
N LYS A 192 5.30 -3.68 24.67
CA LYS A 192 4.04 -3.33 25.34
C LYS A 192 3.35 -4.62 25.76
N SER A 193 3.42 -4.93 27.05
CA SER A 193 2.99 -6.23 27.58
C SER A 193 1.49 -6.26 27.84
N LEU A 194 0.78 -7.27 27.33
CA LEU A 194 -0.66 -7.47 27.48
C LEU A 194 -0.94 -8.84 28.09
N GLU A 195 -1.71 -8.86 29.18
CA GLU A 195 -2.13 -10.12 29.81
C GLU A 195 -3.33 -10.71 29.05
N VAL A 196 -3.17 -11.92 28.52
CA VAL A 196 -4.23 -12.65 27.81
C VAL A 196 -5.09 -13.46 28.79
N ILE A 197 -6.37 -13.60 28.48
CA ILE A 197 -7.37 -14.30 29.30
C ILE A 197 -7.95 -15.49 28.52
N LYS A 198 -8.07 -16.64 29.20
CA LYS A 198 -8.67 -17.87 28.67
C LYS A 198 -10.05 -17.58 28.02
N PRO A 199 -10.39 -18.15 26.84
CA PRO A 199 -9.70 -19.24 26.11
C PRO A 199 -8.57 -18.80 25.18
N PHE A 200 -8.21 -17.51 25.13
CA PHE A 200 -7.19 -16.99 24.25
C PHE A 200 -5.81 -17.12 24.90
N PHE A 201 -4.93 -17.90 24.29
CA PHE A 201 -3.63 -18.29 24.86
C PHE A 201 -2.44 -17.67 24.12
N HIS A 202 -2.66 -17.18 22.90
CA HIS A 202 -1.74 -16.31 22.16
C HIS A 202 -2.38 -14.95 21.94
N LEU A 203 -1.58 -13.88 21.97
CA LEU A 203 -2.08 -12.51 21.77
C LEU A 203 -2.79 -12.34 20.42
N ASP A 204 -2.26 -12.90 19.34
CA ASP A 204 -2.79 -12.77 17.98
C ASP A 204 -4.21 -13.34 17.79
N THR A 205 -4.70 -14.15 18.73
CA THR A 205 -6.06 -14.69 18.71
C THR A 205 -7.10 -13.70 19.27
N ALA A 206 -6.66 -12.73 20.08
CA ALA A 206 -7.51 -11.74 20.73
C ALA A 206 -7.17 -10.28 20.38
N PHE A 207 -6.03 -10.01 19.73
CA PHE A 207 -5.53 -8.67 19.47
C PHE A 207 -4.74 -8.61 18.15
N SER A 208 -4.89 -7.53 17.39
CA SER A 208 -4.08 -7.27 16.21
C SER A 208 -3.92 -5.78 15.93
N PRO A 209 -2.68 -5.24 15.98
CA PRO A 209 -2.40 -3.89 15.52
C PRO A 209 -2.34 -3.87 13.99
N LEU A 210 -2.90 -2.82 13.38
CA LEU A 210 -2.92 -2.64 11.93
C LEU A 210 -2.09 -1.42 11.50
N THR A 211 -1.55 -1.47 10.29
CA THR A 211 -0.65 -0.48 9.67
C THR A 211 -1.18 0.96 9.63
N ARG A 212 -2.50 1.17 9.64
CA ARG A 212 -3.14 2.50 9.62
C ARG A 212 -3.48 3.00 11.04
N GLY A 213 -2.91 2.39 12.07
CA GLY A 213 -3.09 2.76 13.48
C GLY A 213 -4.31 2.13 14.17
N HIS A 214 -5.19 1.45 13.43
CA HIS A 214 -6.33 0.73 14.01
C HIS A 214 -5.83 -0.49 14.79
N ILE A 215 -6.60 -0.90 15.79
CA ILE A 215 -6.41 -2.15 16.55
C ILE A 215 -7.71 -2.93 16.50
N LEU A 216 -7.67 -4.18 16.02
CA LEU A 216 -8.72 -5.15 16.30
C LEU A 216 -8.44 -5.79 17.64
N TYR A 217 -9.43 -5.88 18.50
CA TYR A 217 -9.28 -6.61 19.75
C TYR A 217 -10.60 -7.17 20.26
N TYR A 218 -10.52 -8.30 20.94
CA TYR A 218 -11.61 -8.87 21.72
C TYR A 218 -11.42 -8.48 23.19
N PRO A 219 -12.22 -7.54 23.74
CA PRO A 219 -11.99 -6.99 25.07
C PRO A 219 -11.89 -8.05 26.17
N LYS A 220 -12.82 -9.02 26.18
CA LYS A 220 -12.85 -10.09 27.21
C LYS A 220 -11.72 -11.12 27.07
N GLY A 221 -10.95 -11.08 25.98
CA GLY A 221 -9.76 -11.91 25.80
C GLY A 221 -8.50 -11.31 26.45
N LEU A 222 -8.61 -10.13 27.05
CA LEU A 222 -7.52 -9.39 27.69
C LEU A 222 -7.94 -8.94 29.09
N SER A 223 -6.99 -8.85 30.02
CA SER A 223 -7.28 -8.33 31.36
C SER A 223 -7.75 -6.87 31.31
N GLU A 224 -8.50 -6.42 32.32
CA GLU A 224 -8.97 -5.04 32.38
C GLU A 224 -7.80 -4.03 32.36
N THR A 225 -6.70 -4.36 33.05
CA THR A 225 -5.45 -3.59 33.01
C THR A 225 -4.89 -3.50 31.59
N ALA A 226 -4.88 -4.60 30.85
CA ALA A 226 -4.43 -4.61 29.45
C ALA A 226 -5.33 -3.75 28.55
N GLN A 227 -6.67 -3.78 28.76
CA GLN A 227 -7.60 -2.93 28.02
C GLN A 227 -7.37 -1.44 28.28
N SER A 228 -7.19 -1.04 29.54
CA SER A 228 -6.84 0.34 29.89
C SER A 228 -5.48 0.76 29.30
N PHE A 229 -4.50 -0.14 29.34
CA PHE A 229 -3.17 0.11 28.80
C PHE A 229 -3.18 0.28 27.28
N ILE A 230 -3.96 -0.50 26.54
CA ILE A 230 -4.15 -0.29 25.09
C ILE A 230 -4.74 1.10 24.83
N LYS A 231 -5.73 1.52 25.62
CA LYS A 231 -6.33 2.84 25.45
C LYS A 231 -5.32 3.96 25.68
N SER A 232 -4.52 3.90 26.75
CA SER A 232 -3.51 4.93 27.00
C SER A 232 -2.40 4.90 25.93
N GLU A 233 -1.80 3.74 25.72
CA GLU A 233 -0.58 3.63 24.90
C GLU A 233 -0.83 3.69 23.41
N ALA A 234 -1.96 3.14 22.94
CA ALA A 234 -2.24 3.08 21.51
C ALA A 234 -3.05 4.26 21.00
N ILE A 235 -3.90 4.84 21.87
CA ILE A 235 -4.88 5.85 21.46
C ILE A 235 -4.52 7.22 22.01
N GLU A 236 -4.41 7.36 23.33
CA GLU A 236 -4.19 8.66 23.97
C GLU A 236 -2.79 9.21 23.64
N ASN A 237 -1.74 8.39 23.71
CA ASN A 237 -0.37 8.79 23.35
C ASN A 237 -0.18 9.18 21.87
N PHE A 238 -1.15 8.86 21.02
CA PHE A 238 -1.13 9.14 19.58
C PHE A 238 -2.26 10.09 19.15
N ASP A 239 -2.96 10.72 20.10
CA ASP A 239 -4.08 11.64 19.85
C ASP A 239 -5.18 11.06 18.95
N LEU A 240 -5.43 9.75 19.06
CA LEU A 240 -6.41 9.04 18.23
C LEU A 240 -7.80 9.03 18.89
N ASN A 241 -8.83 8.89 18.06
CA ASN A 241 -10.19 8.68 18.56
C ASN A 241 -10.45 7.18 18.81
N ALA A 242 -10.64 6.80 20.06
CA ALA A 242 -10.91 5.41 20.46
C ALA A 242 -12.07 4.77 19.69
N SER A 243 -13.19 5.47 19.44
CA SER A 243 -14.35 4.89 18.75
C SER A 243 -14.09 4.56 17.29
N GLN A 244 -13.04 5.15 16.71
CA GLN A 244 -12.63 4.93 15.33
C GLN A 244 -11.47 3.92 15.25
N TYR A 245 -10.46 4.06 16.11
CA TYR A 245 -9.20 3.32 16.00
C TYR A 245 -9.15 2.05 16.86
N LEU A 246 -10.01 1.92 17.88
CA LEU A 246 -10.22 0.64 18.56
C LEU A 246 -11.47 -0.04 17.96
N ILE A 247 -11.25 -1.20 17.34
CA ILE A 247 -12.29 -1.99 16.69
C ILE A 247 -12.59 -3.19 17.58
N PRO A 248 -13.64 -3.11 18.43
CA PRO A 248 -14.03 -4.24 19.25
C PRO A 248 -14.59 -5.36 18.38
N VAL A 249 -14.16 -6.56 18.71
CA VAL A 249 -14.61 -7.84 18.16
C VAL A 249 -15.65 -8.43 19.12
N SER A 250 -16.73 -8.99 18.59
CA SER A 250 -17.74 -9.72 19.39
C SER A 250 -17.23 -11.09 19.81
N GLU A 251 -17.91 -11.75 20.74
CA GLU A 251 -17.54 -13.10 21.17
C GLU A 251 -17.66 -14.11 20.04
N GLU A 252 -18.73 -14.02 19.23
CA GLU A 252 -18.95 -14.87 18.07
C GLU A 252 -17.83 -14.70 17.02
N GLU A 253 -17.42 -13.45 16.76
CA GLU A 253 -16.31 -13.18 15.83
C GLU A 253 -14.95 -13.62 16.40
N ALA A 254 -14.74 -13.46 17.71
CA ALA A 254 -13.49 -13.86 18.37
C ALA A 254 -13.31 -15.37 18.37
N LEU A 255 -14.38 -16.15 18.58
CA LEU A 255 -14.38 -17.61 18.44
C LEU A 255 -14.12 -18.07 16.99
N CYS A 256 -14.33 -17.21 16.00
CA CYS A 256 -13.93 -17.43 14.59
C CYS A 256 -12.52 -16.89 14.27
N PHE A 257 -11.77 -16.46 15.29
CA PHE A 257 -10.45 -15.84 15.23
C PHE A 257 -10.41 -14.58 14.35
N ALA A 258 -11.39 -13.70 14.50
CA ALA A 258 -11.43 -12.47 13.72
C ALA A 258 -10.28 -11.49 14.01
N CYS A 259 -9.60 -11.61 15.16
CA CYS A 259 -8.38 -10.85 15.46
C CYS A 259 -7.14 -11.45 14.80
N ASN A 260 -7.15 -12.74 14.44
CA ASN A 260 -6.00 -13.42 13.87
C ASN A 260 -5.88 -13.09 12.38
N VAL A 261 -5.25 -11.96 12.07
CA VAL A 261 -5.20 -11.42 10.70
C VAL A 261 -3.78 -11.23 10.22
N ILE A 262 -3.57 -11.47 8.92
CA ILE A 262 -2.34 -11.05 8.25
C ILE A 262 -2.56 -9.61 7.80
N ASN A 263 -1.75 -8.67 8.30
CA ASN A 263 -1.77 -7.29 7.83
C ASN A 263 -0.41 -6.88 7.24
N ILE A 264 -0.41 -6.61 5.93
CA ILE A 264 0.77 -6.17 5.18
C ILE A 264 0.36 -4.97 4.33
N GLY A 265 0.89 -3.79 4.66
CA GLY A 265 0.44 -2.54 4.03
C GLY A 265 -1.07 -2.33 4.22
N ASN A 266 -1.81 -2.05 3.15
CA ASN A 266 -3.27 -1.92 3.19
C ASN A 266 -4.02 -3.27 3.14
N ILE A 267 -3.34 -4.39 2.95
CA ILE A 267 -4.00 -5.69 2.82
C ILE A 267 -4.29 -6.25 4.22
N VAL A 268 -5.52 -6.74 4.40
CA VAL A 268 -5.91 -7.56 5.56
C VAL A 268 -6.46 -8.89 5.06
N ILE A 269 -5.85 -10.00 5.47
CA ILE A 269 -6.35 -11.35 5.19
C ILE A 269 -6.86 -11.93 6.50
N MET A 270 -8.13 -12.38 6.50
CA MET A 270 -8.79 -12.91 7.68
C MET A 270 -9.62 -14.16 7.38
N ASN A 271 -9.91 -14.95 8.41
CA ASN A 271 -10.88 -16.04 8.33
C ASN A 271 -12.30 -15.49 8.19
N ASP A 272 -13.20 -16.26 7.56
CA ASP A 272 -14.62 -15.93 7.53
C ASP A 272 -15.22 -15.92 8.94
N CYS A 273 -15.55 -14.71 9.39
CA CYS A 273 -16.16 -14.40 10.69
C CYS A 273 -17.44 -13.54 10.50
N GLY A 274 -18.03 -13.58 9.29
CA GLY A 274 -19.20 -12.77 8.94
C GLY A 274 -18.86 -11.45 8.24
N LYS A 275 -19.87 -10.61 8.02
CA LYS A 275 -19.77 -9.45 7.10
C LYS A 275 -19.36 -8.14 7.76
N ARG A 276 -19.55 -8.01 9.08
CA ARG A 276 -19.39 -6.73 9.80
C ARG A 276 -17.96 -6.23 9.78
N LEU A 277 -17.01 -7.02 10.27
CA LEU A 277 -15.60 -6.65 10.33
C LEU A 277 -14.98 -6.43 8.94
N PRO A 278 -15.16 -7.32 7.93
CA PRO A 278 -14.66 -7.05 6.60
C PRO A 278 -15.22 -5.78 5.98
N LYS A 279 -16.50 -5.47 6.19
CA LYS A 279 -17.10 -4.21 5.70
C LYS A 279 -16.46 -3.01 6.39
N LYS A 280 -16.38 -3.01 7.72
CA LYS A 280 -15.82 -1.92 8.51
C LYS A 280 -14.36 -1.64 8.17
N LEU A 281 -13.56 -2.69 7.96
CA LEU A 281 -12.16 -2.54 7.53
C LEU A 281 -12.04 -1.97 6.11
N ARG A 282 -12.90 -2.36 5.17
CA ARG A 282 -12.95 -1.72 3.84
C ARG A 282 -13.33 -0.25 3.92
N GLU A 283 -14.27 0.12 4.79
CA GLU A 283 -14.64 1.52 5.06
C GLU A 283 -13.45 2.34 5.61
N TYR A 284 -12.53 1.71 6.35
CA TYR A 284 -11.27 2.33 6.81
C TYR A 284 -10.14 2.32 5.77
N GLY A 285 -10.41 1.81 4.56
CA GLY A 285 -9.50 1.82 3.42
C GLY A 285 -8.54 0.63 3.36
N TYR A 286 -8.88 -0.49 3.99
CA TYR A 286 -8.13 -1.75 3.83
C TYR A 286 -8.68 -2.59 2.68
N ASP A 287 -7.79 -3.27 1.95
CA ASP A 287 -8.14 -4.32 1.01
C ASP A 287 -8.32 -5.64 1.79
N VAL A 288 -9.58 -6.00 2.07
CA VAL A 288 -9.89 -7.16 2.91
C VAL A 288 -10.18 -8.40 2.08
N TYR A 289 -9.39 -9.44 2.30
CA TYR A 289 -9.56 -10.79 1.76
C TYR A 289 -10.07 -11.72 2.86
N VAL A 290 -11.15 -12.44 2.56
CA VAL A 290 -11.78 -13.38 3.49
C VAL A 290 -11.64 -14.79 2.94
N LEU A 291 -11.14 -15.71 3.76
CA LEU A 291 -10.92 -17.12 3.41
C LEU A 291 -11.64 -18.05 4.40
N ASP A 292 -12.13 -19.20 3.93
CA ASP A 292 -12.50 -20.29 4.83
C ASP A 292 -11.22 -21.01 5.28
N LEU A 293 -10.84 -20.82 6.55
CA LEU A 293 -9.73 -21.52 7.20
C LEU A 293 -10.22 -22.40 8.36
N SER A 294 -11.48 -22.82 8.30
CA SER A 294 -12.16 -23.50 9.42
C SER A 294 -11.47 -24.76 9.96
N CYS A 295 -10.66 -25.48 9.19
CA CYS A 295 -9.90 -26.62 9.72
C CYS A 295 -8.79 -26.16 10.68
N PHE A 296 -8.15 -25.02 10.40
CA PHE A 296 -7.12 -24.44 11.26
C PHE A 296 -7.72 -23.76 12.48
N ILE A 297 -8.85 -23.06 12.31
CA ILE A 297 -9.62 -22.48 13.44
C ILE A 297 -9.98 -23.57 14.44
N LYS A 298 -10.44 -24.72 13.96
CA LYS A 298 -10.75 -25.89 14.79
C LYS A 298 -9.53 -26.51 15.47
N ALA A 299 -8.32 -26.23 15.01
CA ALA A 299 -7.09 -26.63 15.70
C ALA A 299 -6.54 -25.53 16.61
N GLY A 300 -7.23 -24.39 16.71
CA GLY A 300 -6.81 -23.26 17.55
C GLY A 300 -5.82 -22.31 16.88
N GLY A 301 -5.77 -22.26 15.54
CA GLY A 301 -4.92 -21.30 14.79
C GLY A 301 -5.66 -20.61 13.65
N GLY A 302 -5.26 -19.39 13.30
CA GLY A 302 -5.87 -18.60 12.22
C GLY A 302 -4.89 -18.25 11.08
N PRO A 303 -5.27 -17.32 10.20
CA PRO A 303 -4.41 -16.87 9.10
C PRO A 303 -3.02 -16.41 9.53
N HIS A 304 -2.90 -15.60 10.58
CA HIS A 304 -1.61 -15.11 11.07
C HIS A 304 -0.73 -16.25 11.59
N CYS A 305 -1.32 -17.21 12.32
CA CYS A 305 -0.59 -18.37 12.82
C CYS A 305 0.08 -19.18 11.69
N LEU A 306 -0.55 -19.25 10.51
CA LEU A 306 -0.09 -20.04 9.35
C LEU A 306 1.09 -19.41 8.58
N ILE A 307 1.58 -18.25 9.01
CA ILE A 307 2.67 -17.54 8.34
C ILE A 307 3.73 -17.06 9.33
N ASN A 308 4.96 -16.85 8.85
CA ASN A 308 5.99 -16.13 9.58
C ASN A 308 6.69 -15.15 8.64
N ASN A 309 6.71 -13.86 8.99
CA ASN A 309 7.40 -12.85 8.19
C ASN A 309 8.89 -12.84 8.52
N ILE A 310 9.66 -13.65 7.78
CA ILE A 310 11.10 -13.85 8.01
C ILE A 310 11.97 -12.73 7.43
N ASN A 311 11.41 -11.57 7.12
CA ASN A 311 12.17 -10.33 6.88
C ASN A 311 11.32 -9.09 7.21
N GLN A 312 10.50 -9.20 8.25
CA GLN A 312 9.74 -8.09 8.78
C GLN A 312 10.65 -6.89 9.04
N THR A 313 10.42 -5.79 8.32
CA THR A 313 11.27 -4.62 8.40
C THR A 313 10.76 -3.64 9.46
N ARG A 314 11.66 -3.18 10.32
CA ARG A 314 11.37 -2.16 11.32
C ARG A 314 11.11 -0.80 10.66
N VAL A 315 10.05 -0.13 11.08
CA VAL A 315 9.73 1.25 10.72
C VAL A 315 10.13 2.13 11.90
N VAL A 316 11.38 2.58 11.93
CA VAL A 316 11.90 3.39 13.05
C VAL A 316 11.02 4.62 13.30
N GLY A 317 10.54 4.77 14.53
CA GLY A 317 9.62 5.84 14.95
C GLY A 317 8.14 5.61 14.57
N GLY A 318 7.87 4.59 13.77
CA GLY A 318 6.53 4.16 13.37
C GLY A 318 6.00 4.94 12.17
N LEU A 319 5.00 4.37 11.49
CA LEU A 319 4.32 5.04 10.39
C LEU A 319 3.63 6.33 10.83
N SER A 320 3.26 6.44 12.11
CA SER A 320 2.76 7.68 12.71
C SER A 320 3.73 8.86 12.57
N GLN A 321 5.03 8.63 12.78
CA GLN A 321 6.08 9.65 12.65
C GLN A 321 6.62 9.81 11.22
N GLN A 322 6.41 8.82 10.37
CA GLN A 322 6.73 8.93 8.94
C GLN A 322 5.63 9.69 8.16
N ILE A 323 4.51 10.00 8.83
CA ILE A 323 3.46 10.93 8.40
C ILE A 323 3.55 12.18 9.30
N ASN A 324 4.59 13.01 9.13
CA ASN A 324 4.72 14.20 9.97
C ASN A 324 3.75 15.32 9.54
N PHE A 325 2.64 15.39 10.27
CA PHE A 325 1.93 16.63 10.58
C PHE A 325 2.92 17.56 11.32
N GLN A 326 2.99 18.83 10.90
CA GLN A 326 4.13 19.74 11.11
C GLN A 326 4.44 20.14 12.56
N GLY A 327 5.74 20.36 12.82
CA GLY A 327 6.27 21.71 13.11
C GLY A 327 6.07 22.31 14.50
N SER A 328 7.20 22.53 15.18
CA SER A 328 7.46 23.46 16.29
C SER A 328 6.51 23.47 17.48
N LEU A 329 7.09 23.17 18.65
CA LEU A 329 6.65 23.60 19.98
C LEU A 329 6.15 25.06 19.93
N SER A 330 4.84 25.24 19.88
CA SER A 330 4.18 26.45 20.34
C SER A 330 2.96 26.02 21.14
N SER A 331 2.91 26.50 22.37
CA SER A 331 1.91 26.24 23.37
C SER A 331 0.56 26.80 22.93
N GLU A 332 -0.28 25.95 22.32
CA GLU A 332 -1.75 25.94 22.44
C GLU A 332 -2.33 24.84 21.52
N PRO A 333 -3.25 23.99 22.02
CA PRO A 333 -3.79 22.88 21.24
C PRO A 333 -4.78 23.39 20.18
N LYS A 334 -4.29 23.64 18.95
CA LYS A 334 -5.16 23.78 17.79
C LYS A 334 -5.71 22.40 17.42
N LYS A 335 -7.03 22.23 17.52
CA LYS A 335 -7.80 21.09 17.01
C LYS A 335 -7.18 20.53 15.72
N LEU A 336 -6.58 19.34 15.80
CA LEU A 336 -5.99 18.64 14.67
C LEU A 336 -7.11 18.26 13.68
N LYS A 337 -7.09 18.87 12.49
CA LYS A 337 -8.03 18.57 11.41
C LYS A 337 -7.77 17.16 10.90
N LYS A 338 -8.84 16.36 10.77
CA LYS A 338 -8.92 15.12 9.99
C LYS A 338 -8.07 15.27 8.71
N ILE A 339 -7.06 14.42 8.50
CA ILE A 339 -6.33 14.38 7.23
C ILE A 339 -7.30 13.79 6.19
N GLU A 340 -8.09 14.66 5.58
CA GLU A 340 -8.93 14.32 4.45
C GLU A 340 -7.99 13.98 3.29
N LYS A 341 -8.11 12.76 2.73
CA LYS A 341 -7.41 12.43 1.49
C LYS A 341 -8.05 13.27 0.40
N LEU A 342 -7.37 14.32 -0.03
CA LEU A 342 -7.87 15.19 -1.08
C LEU A 342 -7.57 14.57 -2.44
N GLN A 343 -8.58 14.49 -3.30
CA GLN A 343 -8.38 14.11 -4.70
C GLN A 343 -7.61 15.19 -5.47
N SER A 344 -7.83 16.45 -5.11
CA SER A 344 -7.30 17.62 -5.80
C SER A 344 -6.84 18.68 -4.81
N THR A 345 -6.05 19.64 -5.29
CA THR A 345 -5.52 20.77 -4.52
C THR A 345 -5.94 22.08 -5.16
N SER A 346 -5.84 23.18 -4.39
CA SER A 346 -5.99 24.54 -4.89
C SER A 346 -4.66 25.19 -5.31
N SER A 347 -3.55 24.47 -5.24
CA SER A 347 -2.23 24.96 -5.62
C SER A 347 -1.61 24.09 -6.70
N LEU A 348 -1.18 24.70 -7.80
CA LEU A 348 -0.52 24.02 -8.91
C LEU A 348 0.82 24.67 -9.21
N PHE A 349 1.72 23.86 -9.76
CA PHE A 349 2.99 24.28 -10.32
C PHE A 349 2.96 24.12 -11.84
N MET A 350 3.52 25.09 -12.56
CA MET A 350 3.68 25.06 -14.02
C MET A 350 5.08 25.53 -14.40
N ILE A 351 5.62 25.02 -15.50
CA ILE A 351 6.90 25.49 -16.07
C ILE A 351 6.62 26.30 -17.34
N GLU A 352 7.10 27.55 -17.37
CA GLU A 352 6.98 28.40 -18.56
C GLU A 352 7.91 27.89 -19.68
N PRO A 353 7.40 27.65 -20.90
CA PRO A 353 8.24 27.17 -21.99
C PRO A 353 9.23 28.25 -22.44
N VAL A 354 10.52 27.89 -22.52
CA VAL A 354 11.61 28.79 -22.98
C VAL A 354 12.10 28.42 -24.39
N ASN A 355 12.13 27.12 -24.74
CA ASN A 355 12.55 26.64 -26.05
C ASN A 355 11.73 25.41 -26.50
N PHE A 356 10.44 25.60 -26.71
CA PHE A 356 9.47 24.58 -27.10
C PHE A 356 9.47 24.32 -28.61
N TYR A 357 9.65 23.06 -28.98
CA TYR A 357 9.59 22.52 -30.34
C TYR A 357 9.38 21.00 -30.27
N PRO A 358 9.04 20.32 -31.38
CA PRO A 358 8.93 18.86 -31.38
C PRO A 358 10.22 18.17 -30.95
N ASN A 359 10.19 17.53 -29.78
CA ASN A 359 11.33 16.84 -29.20
C ASN A 359 11.67 15.56 -30.00
N PRO A 360 12.86 15.48 -30.63
CA PRO A 360 13.25 14.30 -31.40
C PRO A 360 13.40 13.03 -30.56
N GLU A 361 13.65 13.14 -29.24
CA GLU A 361 13.82 11.98 -28.35
C GLU A 361 12.49 11.34 -27.94
N THR A 362 11.38 12.08 -27.98
CA THR A 362 10.06 11.58 -27.57
C THR A 362 9.18 11.16 -28.74
N ILE A 363 9.43 11.68 -29.95
CA ILE A 363 8.53 11.49 -31.10
C ILE A 363 8.30 10.02 -31.45
N LYS A 364 9.31 9.15 -31.28
CA LYS A 364 9.19 7.71 -31.54
C LYS A 364 8.25 6.98 -30.58
N THR A 365 8.01 7.56 -29.41
CA THR A 365 7.21 6.95 -28.33
C THR A 365 5.97 7.78 -27.98
N ASN A 366 5.69 8.85 -28.74
CA ASN A 366 4.53 9.71 -28.56
C ASN A 366 3.82 9.91 -29.91
N SER A 367 2.78 9.11 -30.16
CA SER A 367 1.97 9.11 -31.38
C SER A 367 1.21 10.42 -31.64
N TYR A 368 1.09 11.29 -30.64
CA TYR A 368 0.36 12.56 -30.73
C TYR A 368 1.22 13.71 -31.27
N GLN A 369 2.54 13.52 -31.33
CA GLN A 369 3.49 14.58 -31.68
C GLN A 369 3.74 14.66 -33.19
N ILE A 370 3.60 15.86 -33.75
CA ILE A 370 3.82 16.15 -35.18
C ILE A 370 5.17 16.85 -35.35
N ASN A 371 5.95 16.41 -36.34
CA ASN A 371 7.24 17.04 -36.66
C ASN A 371 7.06 18.24 -37.61
N ILE A 372 7.96 19.23 -37.52
CA ILE A 372 7.94 20.43 -38.37
C ILE A 372 9.35 20.87 -38.76
N SER A 373 9.45 21.73 -39.77
CA SER A 373 10.72 22.38 -40.13
C SER A 373 11.22 23.27 -39.00
N LYS A 374 12.55 23.27 -38.78
CA LYS A 374 13.23 24.14 -37.80
C LYS A 374 12.93 25.63 -38.00
N SER A 375 12.62 26.06 -39.22
CA SER A 375 12.24 27.47 -39.50
C SER A 375 10.99 27.93 -38.76
N LEU A 376 10.11 27.00 -38.35
CA LEU A 376 8.86 27.29 -37.64
C LEU A 376 9.01 27.29 -36.11
N TYR A 377 10.17 26.90 -35.57
CA TYR A 377 10.35 26.72 -34.12
C TYR A 377 10.09 28.01 -33.34
N SER A 378 10.52 29.16 -33.85
CA SER A 378 10.28 30.46 -33.19
C SER A 378 8.79 30.80 -33.09
N GLN A 379 8.01 30.49 -34.13
CA GLN A 379 6.57 30.72 -34.15
C GLN A 379 5.84 29.76 -33.21
N VAL A 380 6.25 28.49 -33.19
CA VAL A 380 5.71 27.46 -32.28
C VAL A 380 5.98 27.82 -30.83
N GLN A 381 7.20 28.23 -30.49
CA GLN A 381 7.55 28.71 -29.16
C GLN A 381 6.67 29.88 -28.72
N LYS A 382 6.49 30.91 -29.56
CA LYS A 382 5.63 32.07 -29.23
C LYS A 382 4.18 31.64 -28.99
N SER A 383 3.66 30.73 -29.81
CA SER A 383 2.28 30.25 -29.71
C SER A 383 2.08 29.42 -28.42
N ALA A 384 3.01 28.53 -28.10
CA ALA A 384 3.00 27.75 -26.86
C ALA A 384 3.08 28.64 -25.60
N GLN A 385 3.87 29.72 -25.63
CA GLN A 385 3.90 30.70 -24.54
C GLN A 385 2.56 31.41 -24.33
N ILE A 386 1.85 31.74 -25.42
CA ILE A 386 0.52 32.36 -25.36
C ILE A 386 -0.50 31.37 -24.77
N GLU A 387 -0.51 30.13 -25.25
CA GLU A 387 -1.38 29.04 -24.78
C GLU A 387 -1.16 28.78 -23.28
N HIS A 388 0.10 28.60 -22.86
CA HIS A 388 0.48 28.44 -21.45
C HIS A 388 0.03 29.64 -20.60
N LYS A 389 0.26 30.88 -21.06
CA LYS A 389 -0.15 32.10 -20.36
C LYS A 389 -1.67 32.19 -20.22
N ASN A 390 -2.42 31.75 -21.24
CA ASN A 390 -3.89 31.74 -21.22
C ASN A 390 -4.44 30.72 -20.22
N LEU A 391 -3.90 29.49 -20.19
CA LEU A 391 -4.27 28.48 -19.19
C LEU A 391 -4.02 29.00 -17.77
N ARG A 392 -2.84 29.56 -17.53
CA ARG A 392 -2.50 30.16 -16.23
C ARG A 392 -3.46 31.27 -15.82
N ARG A 393 -3.82 32.17 -16.76
CA ARG A 393 -4.76 33.27 -16.49
C ARG A 393 -6.14 32.74 -16.15
N LEU A 394 -6.61 31.73 -16.89
CA LEU A 394 -7.89 31.08 -16.65
C LEU A 394 -7.93 30.49 -15.23
N LEU A 395 -6.93 29.70 -14.84
CA LEU A 395 -6.84 29.10 -13.51
C LEU A 395 -6.80 30.16 -12.40
N ARG A 396 -5.96 31.19 -12.53
CA ARG A 396 -5.86 32.28 -11.55
C ARG A 396 -7.17 33.07 -11.43
N SER A 397 -7.88 33.30 -12.54
CA SER A 397 -9.19 33.98 -12.52
C SER A 397 -10.31 33.19 -11.84
N ASN A 398 -10.08 31.90 -11.54
CA ASN A 398 -11.00 31.05 -10.79
C ASN A 398 -10.41 30.67 -9.41
N ASP A 399 -9.54 31.51 -8.86
CA ASP A 399 -8.95 31.39 -7.51
C ASP A 399 -8.09 30.14 -7.28
N VAL A 400 -7.49 29.59 -8.34
CA VAL A 400 -6.45 28.54 -8.22
C VAL A 400 -5.09 29.22 -8.05
N ASN A 401 -4.33 28.81 -7.03
CA ASN A 401 -2.98 29.30 -6.80
C ASN A 401 -2.00 28.66 -7.79
N ILE A 402 -1.26 29.47 -8.54
CA ILE A 402 -0.31 28.98 -9.56
C ILE A 402 1.08 29.52 -9.29
N THR A 403 2.01 28.62 -8.98
CA THR A 403 3.45 28.87 -8.93
C THR A 403 4.05 28.56 -10.30
N THR A 404 4.90 29.46 -10.81
CA THR A 404 5.57 29.27 -12.10
C THR A 404 7.05 29.53 -12.04
N ILE A 405 7.83 28.67 -12.68
CA ILE A 405 9.28 28.83 -12.91
C ILE A 405 9.54 28.74 -14.41
N LYS A 406 10.62 29.37 -14.91
CA LYS A 406 11.01 29.27 -16.31
C LYS A 406 11.68 27.93 -16.59
N GLY A 407 11.33 27.31 -17.72
CA GLY A 407 11.99 26.10 -18.20
C GLY A 407 13.40 26.38 -18.71
N ARG A 408 14.07 25.32 -19.17
CA ARG A 408 15.43 25.41 -19.70
C ARG A 408 15.44 25.51 -21.23
N GLN A 409 16.60 25.81 -21.80
CA GLN A 409 16.78 25.85 -23.25
C GLN A 409 17.01 24.48 -23.87
N ASP A 410 17.63 23.55 -23.15
CA ASP A 410 18.07 22.25 -23.69
C ASP A 410 17.03 21.14 -23.55
N THR A 411 15.85 21.46 -23.02
CA THR A 411 14.78 20.51 -22.74
C THR A 411 13.43 21.11 -23.18
N PRO A 412 12.97 20.80 -24.40
CA PRO A 412 11.75 21.39 -24.97
C PRO A 412 10.47 20.98 -24.24
N ASP A 413 10.48 19.86 -23.52
CA ASP A 413 9.31 19.26 -22.87
C ASP A 413 9.12 19.67 -21.40
N ASP A 414 9.91 20.60 -20.86
CA ASP A 414 9.86 20.98 -19.43
C ASP A 414 8.49 21.44 -18.95
N LEU A 415 7.69 22.02 -19.84
CA LEU A 415 6.32 22.43 -19.53
C LEU A 415 5.47 21.25 -19.04
N PHE A 416 5.81 20.01 -19.40
CA PHE A 416 5.19 18.77 -18.91
C PHE A 416 5.80 18.31 -17.58
N CYS A 417 5.74 19.22 -16.60
CA CYS A 417 6.40 19.14 -15.30
C CYS A 417 5.89 17.99 -14.40
N ASN A 418 4.73 17.41 -14.71
CA ASN A 418 4.09 16.38 -13.91
C ASN A 418 4.67 14.96 -14.13
N ASN A 419 5.68 14.83 -15.00
CA ASN A 419 6.24 13.53 -15.45
C ASN A 419 7.44 13.04 -14.62
N TRP A 420 8.14 13.92 -13.89
CA TRP A 420 9.34 13.55 -13.14
C TRP A 420 9.22 13.71 -11.62
N ILE A 421 8.12 14.33 -11.17
CA ILE A 421 7.81 14.58 -9.75
C ILE A 421 6.32 14.46 -9.47
N SER A 422 5.98 14.13 -8.23
CA SER A 422 4.64 14.26 -7.66
C SER A 422 4.73 14.76 -6.22
N THR A 423 3.73 15.50 -5.76
CA THR A 423 3.61 15.89 -4.34
C THR A 423 2.40 15.22 -3.69
N HIS A 424 2.42 15.14 -2.35
CA HIS A 424 1.44 14.42 -1.55
C HIS A 424 1.03 15.20 -0.30
N THR A 425 -0.16 14.90 0.24
CA THR A 425 -0.80 15.63 1.36
C THR A 425 0.00 15.63 2.66
N ASN A 426 0.93 14.70 2.83
CA ASN A 426 1.89 14.65 3.93
C ASN A 426 3.11 15.57 3.70
N LYS A 427 3.03 16.54 2.77
CA LYS A 427 4.13 17.43 2.38
C LYS A 427 5.39 16.66 1.96
N SER A 428 5.20 15.54 1.26
CA SER A 428 6.31 14.85 0.61
C SER A 428 6.28 15.02 -0.90
N TYR A 429 7.42 14.76 -1.53
CA TYR A 429 7.53 14.58 -2.96
C TYR A 429 8.30 13.31 -3.32
N ASN A 430 8.00 12.78 -4.50
CA ASN A 430 8.68 11.62 -5.08
C ASN A 430 9.35 12.01 -6.40
N LEU A 431 10.50 11.42 -6.69
CA LEU A 431 11.23 11.57 -7.96
C LEU A 431 11.11 10.32 -8.82
N TYR A 432 11.07 10.52 -10.13
CA TYR A 432 10.69 9.49 -11.09
C TYR A 432 11.67 9.36 -12.27
N PRO A 433 11.90 8.13 -12.76
CA PRO A 433 12.76 7.86 -13.90
C PRO A 433 12.04 8.16 -15.21
N MET A 434 12.72 8.87 -16.13
CA MET A 434 12.18 9.24 -17.44
C MET A 434 12.90 8.53 -18.58
N LEU A 435 12.13 8.15 -19.61
CA LEU A 435 12.65 7.39 -20.74
C LEU A 435 13.65 8.23 -21.57
N ALA A 436 13.21 9.40 -22.03
CA ALA A 436 14.00 10.31 -22.86
C ALA A 436 15.17 10.91 -22.07
N LEU A 437 16.38 10.91 -22.66
CA LEU A 437 17.61 11.33 -21.99
C LEU A 437 17.65 12.83 -21.76
N ASN A 438 17.20 13.63 -22.74
CA ASN A 438 17.15 15.08 -22.57
C ASN A 438 16.20 15.47 -21.43
N ARG A 439 15.04 14.81 -21.33
CA ARG A 439 14.06 15.08 -20.28
C ARG A 439 14.63 14.86 -18.89
N ARG A 440 15.56 13.93 -18.68
CA ARG A 440 16.21 13.70 -17.36
C ARG A 440 16.85 14.95 -16.77
N LYS A 441 17.26 15.91 -17.61
CA LYS A 441 17.85 17.20 -17.22
C LYS A 441 16.81 18.21 -16.69
N GLU A 442 15.51 17.96 -16.89
CA GLU A 442 14.43 18.72 -16.28
C GLU A 442 14.58 18.75 -14.76
N ARG A 443 15.01 17.63 -14.17
CA ARG A 443 15.38 17.52 -12.76
C ARG A 443 16.70 18.24 -12.52
N ASN A 444 16.61 19.51 -12.18
CA ASN A 444 17.77 20.37 -11.92
C ASN A 444 17.75 20.91 -10.49
N SER A 445 18.91 21.36 -10.01
CA SER A 445 19.10 21.81 -8.63
C SER A 445 18.21 22.98 -8.23
N GLU A 446 17.87 23.90 -9.13
CA GLU A 446 16.97 25.01 -8.82
C GLU A 446 15.56 24.51 -8.48
N LEU A 447 15.02 23.60 -9.30
CA LEU A 447 13.70 23.01 -9.06
C LEU A 447 13.71 22.10 -7.82
N ILE A 448 14.74 21.27 -7.64
CA ILE A 448 14.86 20.42 -6.44
C ILE A 448 14.92 21.27 -5.17
N ASN A 449 15.73 22.34 -5.17
CA ASN A 449 15.79 23.28 -4.04
C ASN A 449 14.45 24.00 -3.79
N PHE A 450 13.64 24.25 -4.82
CA PHE A 450 12.28 24.76 -4.63
C PHE A 450 11.41 23.75 -3.89
N PHE A 451 11.42 22.48 -4.29
CA PHE A 451 10.64 21.45 -3.61
C PHE A 451 11.15 21.17 -2.19
N ASP A 452 12.46 21.11 -1.97
CA ASP A 452 13.04 20.87 -0.65
C ASP A 452 12.71 21.95 0.39
N LYS A 453 12.37 23.18 -0.04
CA LYS A 453 11.90 24.26 0.85
C LYS A 453 10.48 24.02 1.38
N HIS A 454 9.67 23.23 0.69
CA HIS A 454 8.24 23.09 0.96
C HIS A 454 7.79 21.65 1.21
N TYR A 455 8.60 20.69 0.77
CA TYR A 455 8.32 19.26 0.78
C TYR A 455 9.56 18.47 1.17
N LYS A 456 9.36 17.27 1.72
CA LYS A 456 10.45 16.32 2.00
C LYS A 456 10.49 15.24 0.91
N LEU A 457 11.69 14.96 0.37
CA LEU A 457 11.88 13.81 -0.51
C LEU A 457 11.51 12.51 0.24
N TYR A 458 10.58 11.73 -0.30
CA TYR A 458 10.12 10.48 0.29
C TYR A 458 10.59 9.26 -0.51
N LEU A 459 10.37 9.25 -1.83
CA LEU A 459 10.86 8.20 -2.71
C LEU A 459 11.67 8.79 -3.86
N ASP A 460 12.78 8.15 -4.19
CA ASP A 460 13.56 8.43 -5.37
C ASP A 460 13.65 7.16 -6.24
N PHE A 461 12.93 7.17 -7.36
CA PHE A 461 12.93 6.10 -8.36
C PHE A 461 13.88 6.37 -9.53
N THR A 462 14.68 7.44 -9.51
CA THR A 462 15.58 7.80 -10.62
C THR A 462 16.63 6.72 -10.91
N TYR A 463 16.91 5.82 -9.95
CA TYR A 463 17.74 4.63 -10.18
C TYR A 463 17.23 3.75 -11.34
N GLY A 464 15.92 3.75 -11.61
CA GLY A 464 15.31 2.99 -12.71
C GLY A 464 15.87 3.36 -14.08
N GLU A 465 16.39 4.58 -14.24
CA GLU A 465 17.02 5.05 -15.49
C GLU A 465 18.27 4.24 -15.86
N LYS A 466 18.99 3.72 -14.86
CA LYS A 466 20.15 2.84 -15.05
C LYS A 466 19.74 1.39 -15.34
N GLU A 467 18.56 1.00 -14.90
CA GLU A 467 17.97 -0.34 -15.10
C GLU A 467 17.09 -0.42 -16.35
N ASN A 468 16.98 0.67 -17.13
CA ASN A 468 16.07 0.79 -18.27
C ASN A 468 14.59 0.53 -17.88
N LYS A 469 14.21 0.96 -16.66
CA LYS A 469 12.84 0.90 -16.13
C LYS A 469 12.34 2.32 -15.86
N PHE A 470 11.17 2.65 -16.40
CA PHE A 470 10.63 4.00 -16.39
C PHE A 470 9.26 4.07 -15.73
N LEU A 471 8.95 5.20 -15.11
CA LEU A 471 7.68 5.47 -14.47
C LEU A 471 7.50 6.98 -14.48
N GLU A 472 6.98 7.55 -15.57
CA GLU A 472 6.84 9.01 -15.73
C GLU A 472 5.70 9.60 -14.86
N SER A 473 5.84 9.49 -13.54
CA SER A 473 5.01 10.09 -12.48
C SER A 473 3.51 10.04 -12.80
N THR A 474 2.80 11.16 -12.67
CA THR A 474 1.35 11.28 -12.90
C THR A 474 0.97 11.25 -14.39
N GLY A 475 1.94 11.20 -15.30
CA GLY A 475 1.72 10.77 -16.68
C GLY A 475 1.39 9.28 -16.75
N SER A 476 2.19 8.48 -16.05
CA SER A 476 2.03 7.03 -15.93
C SER A 476 0.96 6.61 -14.93
N LEU A 477 0.79 7.35 -13.84
CA LEU A 477 -0.09 7.02 -12.71
C LEU A 477 -1.29 7.97 -12.67
N VAL A 478 -2.50 7.45 -12.91
CA VAL A 478 -3.74 8.18 -12.61
C VAL A 478 -4.20 7.76 -11.22
N LEU A 479 -4.09 8.68 -10.27
CA LEU A 479 -4.30 8.42 -8.85
C LEU A 479 -5.74 8.72 -8.45
N ASP A 480 -6.44 7.69 -8.01
CA ASP A 480 -7.65 7.79 -7.19
C ASP A 480 -7.19 7.94 -5.73
N ARG A 481 -6.92 9.18 -5.33
CA ARG A 481 -6.27 9.47 -4.04
C ARG A 481 -7.21 9.20 -2.87
N VAL A 482 -8.50 9.54 -3.04
CA VAL A 482 -9.54 9.33 -2.02
C VAL A 482 -9.72 7.84 -1.70
N ASN A 483 -9.69 6.96 -2.70
CA ASN A 483 -9.82 5.50 -2.49
C ASN A 483 -8.49 4.75 -2.51
N SER A 484 -7.37 5.46 -2.70
CA SER A 484 -6.02 4.90 -2.73
C SER A 484 -5.85 3.81 -3.78
N ARG A 485 -6.27 4.07 -5.02
CA ARG A 485 -6.06 3.20 -6.18
C ARG A 485 -5.20 3.91 -7.21
N ALA A 486 -4.23 3.20 -7.79
CA ALA A 486 -3.34 3.74 -8.80
C ALA A 486 -3.58 2.99 -10.11
N TYR A 487 -4.14 3.69 -11.10
CA TYR A 487 -4.41 3.15 -12.42
C TYR A 487 -3.23 3.42 -13.33
N ALA A 488 -2.74 2.38 -14.01
CA ALA A 488 -1.59 2.48 -14.88
C ALA A 488 -1.67 1.56 -16.10
N VAL A 489 -1.45 2.14 -17.28
CA VAL A 489 -1.25 1.43 -18.54
C VAL A 489 0.22 1.04 -18.68
N LYS A 490 0.49 -0.21 -19.02
CA LYS A 490 1.85 -0.67 -19.33
C LYS A 490 2.33 -0.11 -20.66
N SER A 491 3.50 0.51 -20.64
CA SER A 491 4.10 1.14 -21.81
C SER A 491 5.62 1.23 -21.68
N PRO A 492 6.36 1.63 -22.73
CA PRO A 492 7.79 1.92 -22.61
C PRO A 492 8.15 2.97 -21.55
N ARG A 493 7.19 3.78 -21.10
CA ARG A 493 7.35 4.85 -20.09
C ARG A 493 6.78 4.47 -18.72
N THR A 494 6.18 3.28 -18.61
CA THR A 494 5.41 2.84 -17.45
C THR A 494 5.69 1.37 -17.16
N ASN A 495 6.65 1.14 -16.27
CA ASN A 495 7.14 -0.17 -15.87
C ASN A 495 6.35 -0.75 -14.70
N GLU A 496 5.86 -1.98 -14.86
CA GLU A 496 5.02 -2.70 -13.89
C GLU A 496 5.70 -2.88 -12.52
N GLU A 497 6.99 -3.24 -12.47
CA GLU A 497 7.72 -3.44 -11.22
C GLU A 497 7.82 -2.12 -10.42
N LEU A 498 8.09 -1.00 -11.09
CA LEU A 498 8.14 0.30 -10.43
C LEU A 498 6.76 0.74 -9.93
N ILE A 499 5.68 0.43 -10.65
CA ILE A 499 4.30 0.71 -10.20
C ILE A 499 4.01 -0.07 -8.92
N LEU A 500 4.31 -1.37 -8.89
CA LEU A 500 4.07 -2.22 -7.72
C LEU A 500 4.84 -1.68 -6.50
N LYS A 501 6.13 -1.38 -6.66
CA LYS A 501 6.95 -0.75 -5.62
C LYS A 501 6.35 0.58 -5.15
N TRP A 502 5.93 1.44 -6.07
CA TRP A 502 5.32 2.73 -5.75
C TRP A 502 4.04 2.57 -4.95
N CYS A 503 3.13 1.71 -5.42
CA CYS A 503 1.85 1.44 -4.77
C CYS A 503 2.04 0.92 -3.36
N GLN A 504 3.00 0.01 -3.17
CA GLN A 504 3.30 -0.56 -1.88
C GLN A 504 3.82 0.47 -0.87
N ARG A 505 4.70 1.37 -1.32
CA ARG A 505 5.28 2.46 -0.51
C ARG A 505 4.28 3.54 -0.16
N MET A 506 3.41 3.85 -1.12
CA MET A 506 2.46 4.95 -1.01
C MET A 506 1.11 4.50 -0.46
N PHE A 507 0.95 3.19 -0.16
CA PHE A 507 -0.27 2.56 0.31
C PHE A 507 -1.45 2.70 -0.67
N TYR A 508 -1.18 2.46 -1.95
CA TYR A 508 -2.17 2.39 -3.02
C TYR A 508 -2.37 0.93 -3.48
N THR A 509 -3.57 0.60 -3.92
CA THR A 509 -3.88 -0.64 -4.63
C THR A 509 -3.53 -0.47 -6.11
N PRO A 510 -2.65 -1.29 -6.70
CA PRO A 510 -2.28 -1.19 -8.10
C PRO A 510 -3.39 -1.74 -9.01
N ILE A 511 -3.83 -0.95 -9.99
CA ILE A 511 -4.70 -1.40 -11.10
C ILE A 511 -3.91 -1.25 -12.40
N ILE A 512 -3.17 -2.30 -12.74
CA ILE A 512 -2.25 -2.32 -13.88
C ILE A 512 -2.91 -3.07 -15.04
N PHE A 513 -2.91 -2.47 -16.22
CA PHE A 513 -3.54 -3.05 -17.40
C PHE A 513 -2.83 -2.63 -18.69
N ASN A 514 -3.18 -3.28 -19.79
CA ASN A 514 -2.76 -2.89 -21.14
C ASN A 514 -3.84 -2.03 -21.80
N CYS A 515 -3.46 -1.08 -22.63
CA CYS A 515 -4.39 -0.32 -23.46
C CYS A 515 -3.76 0.01 -24.80
N LEU A 516 -4.46 -0.32 -25.89
CA LEU A 516 -3.97 -0.17 -27.25
C LEU A 516 -4.77 0.89 -28.02
N GLU A 517 -4.07 1.60 -28.89
CA GLU A 517 -4.66 2.36 -29.98
C GLU A 517 -5.19 1.41 -31.08
N PRO A 518 -6.10 1.86 -31.97
CA PRO A 518 -6.53 1.09 -33.14
C PRO A 518 -5.39 0.67 -34.06
N THR A 519 -4.27 1.40 -34.04
CA THR A 519 -3.04 1.06 -34.78
C THR A 519 -2.30 -0.15 -34.20
N GLY A 520 -2.69 -0.61 -33.00
CA GLY A 520 -2.03 -1.70 -32.26
C GLY A 520 -0.91 -1.24 -31.33
N LEU A 521 -0.56 0.05 -31.33
CA LEU A 521 0.45 0.62 -30.42
C LEU A 521 -0.13 0.78 -29.00
N SER A 522 0.72 0.60 -27.98
CA SER A 522 0.30 0.87 -26.59
C SER A 522 0.12 2.37 -26.36
N ILE A 523 -0.92 2.73 -25.62
CA ILE A 523 -1.08 4.08 -25.10
C ILE A 523 0.11 4.39 -24.18
N TYR A 524 0.88 5.41 -24.54
CA TYR A 524 2.16 5.68 -23.89
C TYR A 524 2.00 6.17 -22.44
N HIS A 525 0.94 6.93 -22.11
CA HIS A 525 0.62 7.42 -20.78
C HIS A 525 -0.86 7.22 -20.42
N THR A 526 -1.10 6.72 -19.21
CA THR A 526 -2.45 6.51 -18.66
C THR A 526 -3.26 7.80 -18.62
N ASN A 527 -2.63 8.95 -18.36
CA ASN A 527 -3.32 10.24 -18.28
C ASN A 527 -3.87 10.77 -19.61
N VAL A 528 -3.58 10.12 -20.74
CA VAL A 528 -4.16 10.47 -22.04
C VAL A 528 -5.52 9.81 -22.23
N MET A 529 -5.67 8.59 -21.69
CA MET A 529 -6.85 7.76 -21.91
C MET A 529 -7.89 7.85 -20.78
N MET A 530 -7.52 8.41 -19.61
CA MET A 530 -8.42 8.57 -18.48
C MET A 530 -8.06 9.71 -17.52
N PHE A 531 -9.08 10.18 -16.81
CA PHE A 531 -8.95 10.98 -15.59
C PHE A 531 -9.84 10.45 -14.48
N ILE A 532 -9.49 10.78 -13.23
CA ILE A 532 -10.26 10.46 -12.02
C ILE A 532 -10.42 11.74 -11.20
N GLY A 533 -11.67 12.13 -10.97
CA GLY A 533 -12.07 13.15 -10.00
C GLY A 533 -12.59 12.52 -8.70
N THR A 534 -13.13 13.31 -7.78
CA THR A 534 -13.54 12.82 -6.45
C THR A 534 -14.69 11.81 -6.52
N LYS A 535 -15.59 11.95 -7.50
CA LYS A 535 -16.81 11.11 -7.63
C LYS A 535 -17.05 10.54 -9.02
N ILE A 536 -16.32 11.04 -10.02
CA ILE A 536 -16.51 10.66 -11.43
C ILE A 536 -15.16 10.34 -12.06
N ALA A 537 -15.15 9.35 -12.94
CA ALA A 537 -13.99 8.98 -13.75
C ALA A 537 -14.41 8.89 -15.22
N ALA A 538 -13.50 9.25 -16.13
CA ALA A 538 -13.69 9.00 -17.56
C ALA A 538 -12.57 8.11 -18.08
N VAL A 539 -12.89 7.14 -18.93
CA VAL A 539 -11.95 6.09 -19.34
C VAL A 539 -12.27 5.57 -20.75
N TYR A 540 -11.23 5.36 -21.56
CA TYR A 540 -11.35 4.64 -22.84
C TYR A 540 -11.22 3.11 -22.62
N LEU A 541 -12.36 2.42 -22.47
CA LEU A 541 -12.38 0.97 -22.21
C LEU A 541 -12.11 0.13 -23.45
N ALA A 542 -12.48 0.62 -24.64
CA ALA A 542 -12.39 -0.15 -25.87
C ALA A 542 -10.95 -0.54 -26.25
N GLY A 543 -9.95 0.24 -25.82
CA GLY A 543 -8.53 -0.06 -26.00
C GLY A 543 -7.97 -1.12 -25.03
N ILE A 544 -8.68 -1.43 -23.95
CA ILE A 544 -8.25 -2.42 -22.96
C ILE A 544 -8.59 -3.83 -23.46
N PRO A 545 -7.67 -4.82 -23.40
CA PRO A 545 -7.94 -6.20 -23.77
C PRO A 545 -9.16 -6.80 -23.07
N LYS A 546 -9.92 -7.66 -23.76
CA LYS A 546 -11.20 -8.22 -23.27
C LYS A 546 -11.09 -8.95 -21.93
N ASN A 547 -9.95 -9.60 -21.67
CA ASN A 547 -9.66 -10.33 -20.43
C ASN A 547 -9.39 -9.40 -19.22
N GLU A 548 -8.97 -8.15 -19.45
CA GLU A 548 -8.64 -7.17 -18.41
C GLU A 548 -9.77 -6.14 -18.22
N ARG A 549 -10.49 -5.80 -19.30
CA ARG A 549 -11.47 -4.71 -19.36
C ARG A 549 -12.54 -4.76 -18.28
N LYS A 550 -13.13 -5.93 -18.05
CA LYS A 550 -14.22 -6.08 -17.05
C LYS A 550 -13.74 -5.76 -15.64
N GLU A 551 -12.51 -6.12 -15.30
CA GLU A 551 -11.96 -5.85 -13.97
C GLU A 551 -11.65 -4.36 -13.80
N VAL A 552 -11.03 -3.73 -14.80
CA VAL A 552 -10.75 -2.28 -14.76
C VAL A 552 -12.06 -1.47 -14.64
N GLN A 553 -13.05 -1.81 -15.45
CA GLN A 553 -14.38 -1.18 -15.41
C GLN A 553 -15.02 -1.34 -14.03
N LYS A 554 -15.10 -2.58 -13.53
CA LYS A 554 -15.67 -2.87 -12.21
C LYS A 554 -14.97 -2.09 -11.11
N LYS A 555 -13.64 -2.00 -11.13
CA LYS A 555 -12.86 -1.26 -10.14
C LYS A 555 -13.15 0.24 -10.17
N LEU A 556 -13.39 0.83 -11.34
CA LEU A 556 -13.80 2.23 -11.43
C LEU A 556 -15.24 2.42 -10.91
N GLU A 557 -16.16 1.54 -11.30
CA GLU A 557 -17.58 1.59 -10.89
C GLU A 557 -17.79 1.32 -9.39
N GLU A 558 -16.88 0.61 -8.73
CA GLU A 558 -16.88 0.43 -7.27
C GLU A 558 -16.77 1.76 -6.51
N THR A 559 -16.15 2.79 -7.10
CA THR A 559 -15.83 4.04 -6.41
C THR A 559 -16.29 5.31 -7.12
N HIS A 560 -16.60 5.27 -8.42
CA HIS A 560 -16.91 6.44 -9.24
C HIS A 560 -18.11 6.18 -10.17
N GLN A 561 -18.83 7.25 -10.50
CA GLN A 561 -19.62 7.27 -11.71
C GLN A 561 -18.69 7.22 -12.93
N LEU A 562 -19.02 6.41 -13.92
CA LEU A 562 -18.15 6.18 -15.08
C LEU A 562 -18.66 6.88 -16.35
N ILE A 563 -17.77 7.59 -17.03
CA ILE A 563 -17.95 8.04 -18.41
C ILE A 563 -17.05 7.21 -19.32
N GLU A 564 -17.64 6.48 -20.26
CA GLU A 564 -16.87 5.83 -21.31
C GLU A 564 -16.49 6.85 -22.39
N LEU A 565 -15.19 6.92 -22.70
CA LEU A 565 -14.63 7.67 -23.81
C LEU A 565 -14.43 6.75 -25.02
N ASN A 566 -14.46 7.31 -26.23
CA ASN A 566 -14.06 6.61 -27.44
C ASN A 566 -12.66 7.03 -27.92
N TYR A 567 -12.15 6.39 -28.98
CA TYR A 567 -10.81 6.68 -29.48
C TYR A 567 -10.64 8.11 -30.00
N GLU A 568 -11.60 8.63 -30.77
CA GLU A 568 -11.54 10.01 -31.27
C GLU A 568 -11.52 11.02 -30.13
N GLN A 569 -12.16 10.72 -29.00
CA GLN A 569 -12.15 11.56 -27.81
C GLN A 569 -10.79 11.60 -27.13
N ILE A 570 -10.14 10.45 -26.92
CA ILE A 570 -8.81 10.42 -26.31
C ILE A 570 -7.72 10.93 -27.26
N LYS A 571 -7.89 10.73 -28.58
CA LYS A 571 -7.05 11.32 -29.63
C LYS A 571 -7.07 12.85 -29.58
N ASN A 572 -8.20 13.43 -29.19
CA ASN A 572 -8.35 14.86 -28.93
C ASN A 572 -8.16 15.22 -27.44
N PHE A 573 -7.48 14.39 -26.65
CA PHE A 573 -7.12 14.64 -25.25
C PHE A 573 -8.29 14.79 -24.25
N SER A 574 -9.45 14.20 -24.52
CA SER A 574 -10.60 14.22 -23.58
C SER A 574 -10.29 13.51 -22.26
N GLY A 575 -9.39 12.53 -22.25
CA GLY A 575 -8.91 11.87 -21.03
C GLY A 575 -7.86 12.68 -20.26
N ASN A 576 -7.22 13.67 -20.89
CA ASN A 576 -6.18 14.50 -20.29
C ASN A 576 -6.78 15.68 -19.52
N ALA A 577 -7.57 15.36 -18.51
CA ALA A 577 -8.22 16.31 -17.63
C ALA A 577 -7.81 16.11 -16.17
N LEU A 578 -7.92 17.17 -15.37
CA LEU A 578 -7.55 17.16 -13.96
C LEU A 578 -8.59 17.87 -13.11
N GLU A 579 -9.01 17.23 -12.02
CA GLU A 579 -9.81 17.91 -10.99
C GLU A 579 -8.93 18.85 -10.17
N VAL A 580 -9.37 20.10 -10.02
CA VAL A 580 -8.64 21.17 -9.31
C VAL A 580 -9.62 21.93 -8.43
N GLN A 581 -9.18 22.32 -7.24
CA GLN A 581 -10.00 23.11 -6.33
C GLN A 581 -9.67 24.61 -6.40
N SER A 582 -10.64 25.46 -6.11
CA SER A 582 -10.37 26.85 -5.77
C SER A 582 -9.89 26.96 -4.33
N LYS A 583 -9.29 28.09 -3.94
CA LYS A 583 -8.97 28.41 -2.53
C LYS A 583 -10.19 28.35 -1.59
N HIS A 584 -11.41 28.42 -2.15
CA HIS A 584 -12.68 28.42 -1.43
C HIS A 584 -13.45 27.09 -1.59
N GLY A 585 -12.81 26.03 -2.08
CA GLY A 585 -13.39 24.68 -2.14
C GLY A 585 -14.32 24.39 -3.31
N ARG A 586 -14.45 25.31 -4.29
CA ARG A 586 -15.12 25.00 -5.57
C ARG A 586 -14.29 23.98 -6.33
N VAL A 587 -14.93 23.05 -7.01
CA VAL A 587 -14.28 21.95 -7.73
C VAL A 587 -14.44 22.16 -9.22
N PHE A 588 -13.32 22.16 -9.94
CA PHE A 588 -13.26 22.36 -11.38
C PHE A 588 -12.66 21.16 -12.09
N LEU A 589 -13.09 20.92 -13.32
CA LEU A 589 -12.39 20.04 -14.25
C LEU A 589 -11.60 20.89 -15.23
N VAL A 590 -10.29 20.72 -15.27
CA VAL A 590 -9.40 21.43 -16.19
C VAL A 590 -9.05 20.53 -17.36
N MET A 591 -9.29 20.99 -18.59
CA MET A 591 -8.97 20.25 -19.82
C MET A 591 -8.65 21.20 -20.99
N SER A 592 -8.24 20.69 -22.15
CA SER A 592 -8.07 21.53 -23.35
C SER A 592 -9.39 21.79 -24.06
N GLN A 593 -9.42 22.83 -24.91
CA GLN A 593 -10.57 23.12 -25.76
C GLN A 593 -10.84 21.97 -26.76
N SER A 594 -9.80 21.32 -27.28
CA SER A 594 -9.90 20.14 -28.14
C SER A 594 -10.62 18.99 -27.42
N GLY A 595 -10.18 18.67 -26.20
CA GLY A 595 -10.78 17.63 -25.39
C GLY A 595 -12.23 17.94 -25.05
N TYR A 596 -12.52 19.19 -24.64
CA TYR A 596 -13.89 19.59 -24.32
C TYR A 596 -14.84 19.47 -25.53
N LYS A 597 -14.39 19.88 -26.72
CA LYS A 597 -15.20 19.83 -27.95
C LYS A 597 -15.45 18.40 -28.44
N ALA A 598 -14.54 17.47 -28.16
CA ALA A 598 -14.69 16.07 -28.56
C ALA A 598 -15.72 15.32 -27.71
N LEU A 599 -16.04 15.81 -26.50
CA LEU A 599 -17.09 15.25 -25.67
C LEU A 599 -18.49 15.46 -26.28
N ASN A 600 -19.30 14.40 -26.24
CA ASN A 600 -20.69 14.50 -26.68
C ASN A 600 -21.53 15.30 -25.67
N LYS A 601 -22.77 15.65 -26.04
CA LYS A 601 -23.66 16.48 -25.21
C LYS A 601 -23.97 15.82 -23.85
N TYR A 602 -24.17 14.51 -23.83
CA TYR A 602 -24.48 13.76 -22.61
C TYR A 602 -23.29 13.74 -21.64
N GLN A 603 -22.08 13.45 -22.13
CA GLN A 603 -20.86 13.46 -21.31
C GLN A 603 -20.59 14.84 -20.73
N ARG A 604 -20.73 15.92 -21.52
CA ARG A 604 -20.58 17.30 -21.03
C ARG A 604 -21.57 17.63 -19.93
N SER A 605 -22.86 17.36 -20.18
CA SER A 605 -23.91 17.58 -19.17
C SER A 605 -23.70 16.75 -17.92
N THR A 606 -23.15 15.54 -18.04
CA THR A 606 -22.81 14.71 -16.88
C THR A 606 -21.70 15.35 -16.07
N LEU A 607 -20.61 15.77 -16.70
CA LEU A 607 -19.48 16.43 -16.02
C LEU A 607 -19.91 17.75 -15.36
N GLU A 608 -20.75 18.55 -16.00
CA GLU A 608 -21.32 19.77 -15.43
C GLU A 608 -22.17 19.51 -14.17
N GLY A 609 -22.66 18.28 -13.97
CA GLY A 609 -23.32 17.88 -12.72
C GLY A 609 -22.37 17.58 -11.56
N PHE A 610 -21.08 17.35 -11.82
CA PHE A 610 -20.06 17.01 -10.82
C PHE A 610 -19.09 18.15 -10.51
N TYR A 611 -18.96 19.11 -11.41
CA TYR A 611 -18.01 20.21 -11.34
C TYR A 611 -18.72 21.55 -11.36
N ASP A 612 -18.30 22.48 -10.50
CA ASP A 612 -18.80 23.86 -10.52
C ASP A 612 -18.55 24.53 -11.89
N LYS A 613 -17.45 24.13 -12.54
CA LYS A 613 -17.09 24.60 -13.88
C LYS A 613 -16.10 23.67 -14.56
N ILE A 614 -16.26 23.51 -15.87
CA ILE A 614 -15.22 22.94 -16.73
C ILE A 614 -14.38 24.09 -17.28
N LEU A 615 -13.10 24.14 -16.88
CA LEU A 615 -12.14 25.15 -17.30
C LEU A 615 -11.34 24.63 -18.49
N TYR A 616 -11.48 25.29 -19.64
CA TYR A 616 -10.73 24.94 -20.84
C TYR A 616 -10.23 26.16 -21.62
N THR A 617 -9.11 25.98 -22.32
CA THR A 617 -8.50 26.96 -23.22
C THR A 617 -7.90 26.25 -24.43
N ASP A 618 -7.66 26.99 -25.51
CA ASP A 618 -6.90 26.48 -26.64
C ASP A 618 -5.46 26.15 -26.22
N LEU A 619 -5.01 24.93 -26.58
CA LEU A 619 -3.68 24.37 -26.36
C LEU A 619 -3.16 23.68 -27.64
N LYS A 620 -3.71 24.02 -28.81
CA LYS A 620 -3.47 23.30 -30.07
C LYS A 620 -1.99 23.18 -30.43
N THR A 621 -1.19 24.22 -30.18
CA THR A 621 0.26 24.20 -30.46
C THR A 621 0.97 23.24 -29.51
N ILE A 622 0.69 23.32 -28.21
CA ILE A 622 1.27 22.43 -27.21
C ILE A 622 0.89 20.97 -27.48
N GLU A 623 -0.38 20.71 -27.81
CA GLU A 623 -0.89 19.39 -28.16
C GLU A 623 -0.19 18.83 -29.39
N ALA A 624 -0.17 19.59 -30.49
CA ALA A 624 0.39 19.12 -31.76
C ALA A 624 1.90 18.87 -31.70
N TYR A 625 2.66 19.69 -30.97
CA TYR A 625 4.13 19.68 -31.04
C TYR A 625 4.81 19.11 -29.80
N GLY A 626 4.13 18.99 -28.67
CA GLY A 626 4.65 18.32 -27.47
C GLY A 626 3.98 16.96 -27.24
N GLY A 627 2.81 16.73 -27.85
CA GLY A 627 2.02 15.51 -27.67
C GLY A 627 1.51 15.32 -26.25
N GLY A 628 1.31 16.42 -25.50
CA GLY A 628 0.70 16.47 -24.18
C GLY A 628 -0.34 17.58 -24.11
N SER A 629 -1.22 17.58 -23.11
CA SER A 629 -2.33 18.53 -23.02
C SER A 629 -2.47 19.11 -21.60
N ALA A 630 -3.63 19.68 -21.27
CA ALA A 630 -3.86 20.51 -20.08
C ALA A 630 -3.35 19.86 -18.78
N ARG A 631 -3.70 18.60 -18.49
CA ARG A 631 -3.24 17.92 -17.26
C ARG A 631 -1.72 17.78 -17.22
N CYS A 632 -1.06 17.53 -18.34
CA CYS A 632 0.40 17.38 -18.37
C CYS A 632 1.13 18.68 -17.98
N LEU A 633 0.49 19.84 -18.16
CA LEU A 633 1.05 21.15 -17.80
C LEU A 633 0.93 21.47 -16.31
N LEU A 634 0.23 20.65 -15.54
CA LEU A 634 -0.17 20.93 -14.18
C LEU A 634 0.42 19.88 -13.23
N LEU A 635 1.28 20.32 -12.33
CA LEU A 635 1.72 19.53 -11.20
C LEU A 635 0.94 19.97 -9.95
N GLU A 636 0.23 19.04 -9.33
CA GLU A 636 -0.44 19.30 -8.06
C GLU A 636 0.58 19.60 -6.94
N LEU A 637 0.33 20.66 -6.17
CA LEU A 637 1.05 21.02 -4.94
C LEU A 637 0.13 20.80 -3.74
N PHE A 638 0.30 19.69 -3.03
CA PHE A 638 -0.52 19.30 -1.88
C PHE A 638 -0.01 19.86 -0.56
#